data_AF-A0A1C3V2W1-F1
#
_entry.id   AF-A0A1C3V2W1-F1
#
_cell.length_a   1.000
_cell.length_b   1.000
_cell.length_c   1.000
_cell.angle_alpha   90.00
_cell.angle_beta   90.00
_cell.angle_gamma   90.00
#
_symmetry.space_group_name_H-M   'P 1'
#
loop_
_entity.id
_entity.type
_entity.pdbx_description
1 polymer ?
#
loop_
_entity_poly.entity_id
_entity_poly.type
_entity_poly.pdbx_seq_one_letter_code
_entity_poly.pdbx_strand_id
1 'polypeptide(L)'
;MHGPMTQTSQPMILSGRGVTAVLGPTNTGKTHYAIERMVAHGSGVIGLPLRLLAREVYTRVVEKVGAHNVALVTGEEKISPPNARFSVCTVEAMPRDTRASFVAIDEVQLAGDLERGHIFTDRILHLRGRDETLLLGAGTMRPILEQLLPGITVLERPRLSHLFYAGQKKITRLPQRTAIVAFSADEVYAIAELIRRQRGGAAVVLGALSPRTRNAQVALYQAGDVEYLVATDAIGMGLNLDVDHVAFAQDRKFDGYQFRNLNPAELGQIAGRAGRHLKDGTFGVTGQVDPFDDELVRRIEGHEFDMVKVLQWRTKELNFASIAALRSSLEDAPRVQGLTRALPAVDQQALEYLSRDLEIVDLASNPARVEKLWEACALPDYRRITPAQHADLIAALFSDLVRYGTVKEDFLAEQVHRADRTDGEIDTLSARIAQIRTWTYVSNRPGWLADPTHWQEKTREIEDRLSDALHERLTKRFVDRRTSVLMKRLRENAMLEAEISVNGDVFVEGHHVGQLTGFRFTPIAGTEGPDAKAVQTASQKALALEFEARAARLHAAGNGDLAISADGLVRWLGDPVARLSGSDHVMRPRVILLADEQLTGNARDHVAARIERFVNHHISTILKPLDDLQRAEDLQGLAKGLAFQLVENLGVLFRRDVTEEVKSLDQDGRASMRRYGVRFGAYHIFVPALLKPAPAELITLLWALKNDGLDKPGYGDLIPVLAAGRTSVVTDPGYERTFYKLAGFRFLGKRAVRIDILERLADLIRPLLQWKPGQASRPEGAYDGRRFTTTTAMLSILGATLEDMEEILKGLGYRADSVKAEEATAFLAQQDAAAAPAAPAADAVAEKADHDDADAASEEPAKEVEVVSQETAAPAEAPVETEAAVAVEAVAVAEVTAEPTEPKPVLLWRLGGRSDNQQRQGGRGHGDRRGQQGEGRGHHGNRRSGGGGEQQAAGEGNREGGRDRRDGRDNREARGGDKGPRGNREGGRPQHQGNRGDRQDRGERNDRNDRNNRGASQPLRFEAKPPRKEKPIDPDSPFAKLAALKEQMKK
;
A
#
# COMPACT_ATOMS: atom_id res chain seq x y z
N MET A 1 93.23 26.05 -13.10
CA MET A 1 92.65 24.69 -13.06
C MET A 1 92.37 24.31 -11.61
N HIS A 2 91.12 24.44 -11.17
CA HIS A 2 90.56 23.72 -10.02
C HIS A 2 89.22 23.18 -10.50
N GLY A 3 88.98 21.87 -10.40
CA GLY A 3 87.72 21.28 -10.83
C GLY A 3 86.60 21.59 -9.83
N PRO A 4 85.34 21.71 -10.27
CA PRO A 4 84.22 21.75 -9.34
C PRO A 4 84.18 20.43 -8.57
N MET A 5 84.21 20.50 -7.23
CA MET A 5 84.08 19.31 -6.40
C MET A 5 82.68 18.71 -6.61
N THR A 6 82.64 17.43 -6.98
CA THR A 6 81.41 16.65 -6.99
C THR A 6 80.86 16.56 -5.57
N GLN A 7 79.76 17.25 -5.31
CA GLN A 7 79.04 17.11 -4.04
C GLN A 7 78.50 15.68 -3.94
N THR A 8 79.14 14.86 -3.13
CA THR A 8 78.66 13.52 -2.76
C THR A 8 77.43 13.67 -1.88
N SER A 9 76.25 13.66 -2.51
CA SER A 9 74.96 13.83 -1.83
C SER A 9 74.76 12.78 -0.75
N GLN A 10 74.68 13.25 0.50
CA GLN A 10 74.62 12.46 1.73
C GLN A 10 73.36 11.59 1.80
N PRO A 11 73.36 10.50 2.59
CA PRO A 11 72.16 9.69 2.79
C PRO A 11 71.01 10.53 3.36
N MET A 12 69.82 10.36 2.78
CA MET A 12 68.63 11.20 2.97
C MET A 12 67.88 10.92 4.29
N ILE A 13 68.62 10.71 5.38
CA ILE A 13 68.07 10.47 6.72
C ILE A 13 67.88 11.83 7.39
N LEU A 14 66.64 12.31 7.45
CA LEU A 14 66.29 13.63 7.98
C LEU A 14 65.92 13.52 9.46
N SER A 15 66.22 14.54 10.26
CA SER A 15 65.87 14.50 11.68
C SER A 15 64.36 14.60 11.91
N GLY A 16 63.83 13.75 12.79
CA GLY A 16 62.45 13.83 13.26
C GLY A 16 62.22 14.84 14.40
N ARG A 17 63.26 15.53 14.87
CA ARG A 17 63.14 16.58 15.90
C ARG A 17 62.20 17.69 15.42
N GLY A 18 61.19 18.03 16.22
CA GLY A 18 60.13 18.98 15.85
C GLY A 18 58.97 18.38 15.03
N VAL A 19 59.03 17.07 14.72
CA VAL A 19 57.95 16.32 14.07
C VAL A 19 57.26 15.43 15.12
N THR A 20 55.92 15.46 15.13
CA THR A 20 55.10 14.55 15.94
C THR A 20 54.16 13.73 15.04
N ALA A 21 54.30 12.41 15.07
CA ALA A 21 53.37 11.48 14.43
C ALA A 21 52.19 11.19 15.37
N VAL A 22 50.99 11.68 15.03
CA VAL A 22 49.74 11.35 15.73
C VAL A 22 49.09 10.17 15.02
N LEU A 23 49.18 8.98 15.58
CA LEU A 23 48.85 7.72 14.90
C LEU A 23 47.67 7.00 15.57
N GLY A 24 46.88 6.26 14.77
CA GLY A 24 45.77 5.45 15.26
C GLY A 24 44.75 5.11 14.17
N PRO A 25 43.71 4.31 14.45
CA PRO A 25 42.66 3.96 13.49
C PRO A 25 41.78 5.16 13.06
N THR A 26 40.70 4.90 12.30
CA THR A 26 39.63 5.88 12.03
C THR A 26 38.82 6.18 13.31
N ASN A 27 37.96 7.21 13.29
CA ASN A 27 37.18 7.67 14.47
C ASN A 27 38.04 7.93 15.74
N THR A 28 39.22 8.56 15.58
CA THR A 28 40.22 8.86 16.63
C THR A 28 40.41 10.36 16.91
N GLY A 29 39.73 11.25 16.18
CA GLY A 29 39.84 12.71 16.37
C GLY A 29 41.20 13.33 16.00
N LYS A 30 42.05 12.66 15.20
CA LYS A 30 43.37 13.17 14.76
C LYS A 30 43.29 14.53 14.06
N THR A 31 42.51 14.64 12.99
CA THR A 31 42.34 15.88 12.21
C THR A 31 41.77 17.02 13.05
N HIS A 32 40.89 16.72 14.02
CA HIS A 32 40.38 17.72 14.97
C HIS A 32 41.49 18.27 15.87
N TYR A 33 42.34 17.39 16.43
CA TYR A 33 43.51 17.81 17.21
C TYR A 33 44.46 18.68 16.37
N ALA A 34 44.72 18.30 15.12
CA ALA A 34 45.55 19.09 14.21
C ALA A 34 44.95 20.47 13.88
N ILE A 35 43.62 20.60 13.76
CA ILE A 35 42.95 21.91 13.60
C ILE A 35 43.13 22.78 14.85
N GLU A 36 42.97 22.23 16.06
CA GLU A 36 43.19 23.01 17.30
C GLU A 36 44.64 23.48 17.42
N ARG A 37 45.61 22.59 17.14
CA ARG A 37 47.04 22.96 17.12
C ARG A 37 47.30 24.03 16.08
N MET A 38 46.83 23.86 14.84
CA MET A 38 47.02 24.83 13.76
C MET A 38 46.52 26.24 14.13
N VAL A 39 45.29 26.34 14.65
CA VAL A 39 44.66 27.64 14.99
C VAL A 39 45.34 28.32 16.18
N ALA A 40 46.00 27.56 17.07
CA ALA A 40 46.81 28.12 18.16
C ALA A 40 48.14 28.76 17.69
N HIS A 41 48.56 28.56 16.43
CA HIS A 41 49.81 29.10 15.88
C HIS A 41 49.62 30.41 15.09
N GLY A 42 50.72 31.14 14.88
CA GLY A 42 50.70 32.40 14.13
C GLY A 42 50.27 32.23 12.66
N SER A 43 50.64 31.12 12.03
CA SER A 43 50.27 30.72 10.66
C SER A 43 50.36 29.21 10.49
N GLY A 44 49.64 28.62 9.54
CA GLY A 44 49.63 27.17 9.37
C GLY A 44 49.29 26.67 7.97
N VAL A 45 49.75 25.47 7.64
CA VAL A 45 49.38 24.74 6.42
C VAL A 45 48.92 23.32 6.80
N ILE A 46 47.79 22.87 6.27
CA ILE A 46 47.32 21.48 6.44
C ILE A 46 47.02 20.84 5.08
N GLY A 47 47.75 19.76 4.79
CA GLY A 47 47.61 18.95 3.57
C GLY A 47 46.72 17.74 3.82
N LEU A 48 45.69 17.59 2.99
CA LEU A 48 44.65 16.57 3.13
C LEU A 48 44.58 15.71 1.87
N PRO A 49 44.22 14.42 1.96
CA PRO A 49 44.40 13.48 0.85
C PRO A 49 43.33 13.56 -0.24
N LEU A 50 42.30 14.40 -0.05
CA LEU A 50 41.13 14.54 -0.94
C LEU A 50 40.58 15.96 -0.90
N ARG A 51 40.13 16.50 -2.05
CA ARG A 51 39.47 17.81 -2.16
C ARG A 51 38.27 17.98 -1.23
N LEU A 52 37.53 16.90 -0.96
CA LEU A 52 36.40 16.90 -0.02
C LEU A 52 36.83 17.16 1.43
N LEU A 53 37.93 16.55 1.88
CA LEU A 53 38.52 16.83 3.20
C LEU A 53 39.11 18.23 3.27
N ALA A 54 39.78 18.68 2.20
CA ALA A 54 40.26 20.06 2.12
C ALA A 54 39.10 21.07 2.27
N ARG A 55 37.96 20.83 1.61
CA ARG A 55 36.77 21.67 1.75
C ARG A 55 36.13 21.58 3.14
N GLU A 56 36.01 20.40 3.73
CA GLU A 56 35.46 20.21 5.08
C GLU A 56 36.33 20.89 6.16
N VAL A 57 37.64 20.71 6.11
CA VAL A 57 38.58 21.36 7.03
C VAL A 57 38.62 22.86 6.81
N TYR A 58 38.56 23.34 5.56
CA TYR A 58 38.44 24.77 5.25
C TYR A 58 37.23 25.40 5.95
N THR A 59 36.03 24.81 5.81
CA THR A 59 34.82 25.32 6.50
C THR A 59 35.02 25.37 8.02
N ARG A 60 35.51 24.28 8.64
CA ARG A 60 35.75 24.22 10.10
C ARG A 60 36.80 25.22 10.61
N VAL A 61 37.79 25.58 9.79
CA VAL A 61 38.80 26.60 10.13
C VAL A 61 38.20 28.00 9.92
N VAL A 62 37.44 28.23 8.85
CA VAL A 62 36.70 29.47 8.59
C VAL A 62 35.70 29.79 9.70
N GLU A 63 35.01 28.79 10.24
CA GLU A 63 34.12 28.92 11.41
C GLU A 63 34.86 29.41 12.67
N LYS A 64 36.17 29.12 12.80
CA LYS A 64 36.99 29.48 13.96
C LYS A 64 37.76 30.79 13.82
N VAL A 65 38.24 31.14 12.63
CA VAL A 65 39.10 32.33 12.42
C VAL A 65 38.60 33.31 11.35
N GLY A 66 37.46 33.05 10.71
CA GLY A 66 36.85 33.89 9.69
C GLY A 66 37.49 33.74 8.30
N ALA A 67 36.67 33.86 7.25
CA ALA A 67 37.04 33.55 5.86
C ALA A 67 38.29 34.31 5.36
N HIS A 68 38.45 35.58 5.74
CA HIS A 68 39.59 36.41 5.34
C HIS A 68 40.97 35.89 5.81
N ASN A 69 41.01 35.00 6.81
CA ASN A 69 42.25 34.42 7.34
C ASN A 69 42.61 33.06 6.73
N VAL A 70 41.77 32.48 5.86
CA VAL A 70 41.91 31.07 5.40
C VAL A 70 41.93 30.98 3.88
N ALA A 71 42.91 30.28 3.34
CA ALA A 71 42.95 29.87 1.93
C ALA A 71 42.51 28.40 1.76
N LEU A 72 41.87 28.10 0.63
CA LEU A 72 41.64 26.75 0.12
C LEU A 72 42.43 26.60 -1.19
N VAL A 73 43.29 25.59 -1.29
CA VAL A 73 44.07 25.35 -2.53
C VAL A 73 44.03 23.87 -2.91
N THR A 74 43.34 23.54 -4.01
CA THR A 74 43.34 22.21 -4.63
C THR A 74 43.81 22.32 -6.09
N GLY A 75 43.76 21.23 -6.87
CA GLY A 75 44.15 21.27 -8.29
C GLY A 75 43.15 22.02 -9.18
N GLU A 76 41.91 22.15 -8.74
CA GLU A 76 40.77 22.63 -9.54
C GLU A 76 40.02 23.80 -8.88
N GLU A 77 40.34 24.15 -7.63
CA GLU A 77 39.69 25.19 -6.85
C GLU A 77 40.69 25.95 -5.98
N LYS A 78 40.72 27.28 -6.11
CA LYS A 78 41.63 28.15 -5.37
C LYS A 78 40.90 29.36 -4.78
N ILE A 79 40.84 29.43 -3.46
CA ILE A 79 40.35 30.57 -2.69
C ILE A 79 41.55 31.11 -1.90
N SER A 80 41.98 32.34 -2.18
CA SER A 80 43.22 32.88 -1.63
C SER A 80 43.05 34.35 -1.21
N PRO A 81 42.47 34.64 -0.04
CA PRO A 81 42.41 36.00 0.51
C PRO A 81 43.81 36.62 0.63
N PRO A 82 43.99 37.94 0.40
CA PRO A 82 45.32 38.57 0.39
C PRO A 82 46.15 38.40 1.67
N ASN A 83 45.48 38.26 2.82
CA ASN A 83 46.08 38.16 4.15
C ASN A 83 45.85 36.79 4.82
N ALA A 84 45.65 35.72 4.03
CA ALA A 84 45.40 34.39 4.58
C ALA A 84 46.56 33.87 5.44
N ARG A 85 46.30 33.66 6.74
CA ARG A 85 47.26 33.12 7.72
C ARG A 85 47.31 31.60 7.73
N PHE A 86 46.24 30.96 7.31
CA PHE A 86 46.08 29.51 7.27
C PHE A 86 45.78 29.03 5.86
N SER A 87 46.44 27.97 5.42
CA SER A 87 46.20 27.34 4.10
C SER A 87 45.75 25.91 4.29
N VAL A 88 44.55 25.60 3.79
CA VAL A 88 44.00 24.25 3.74
C VAL A 88 44.09 23.77 2.30
N CYS A 89 44.78 22.67 2.06
CA CYS A 89 45.08 22.23 0.70
C CYS A 89 45.06 20.71 0.56
N THR A 90 45.04 20.22 -0.69
CA THR A 90 45.38 18.81 -0.91
C THR A 90 46.89 18.62 -0.82
N VAL A 91 47.37 17.41 -0.50
CA VAL A 91 48.81 17.13 -0.32
C VAL A 91 49.62 17.44 -1.60
N GLU A 92 49.00 17.24 -2.76
CA GLU A 92 49.53 17.61 -4.08
C GLU A 92 49.66 19.13 -4.27
N ALA A 93 48.71 19.89 -3.72
CA ALA A 93 48.64 21.35 -3.78
C ALA A 93 49.33 22.06 -2.59
N MET A 94 49.95 21.32 -1.66
CA MET A 94 50.82 21.92 -0.64
C MET A 94 52.02 22.62 -1.29
N PRO A 95 52.47 23.78 -0.78
CA PRO A 95 53.68 24.42 -1.25
C PRO A 95 54.89 23.50 -1.01
N ARG A 96 55.82 23.44 -1.98
CA ARG A 96 57.02 22.59 -1.89
C ARG A 96 57.91 22.92 -0.68
N ASP A 97 57.92 24.19 -0.29
CA ASP A 97 58.68 24.76 0.83
C ASP A 97 57.82 25.87 1.47
N THR A 98 57.87 26.05 2.80
CA THR A 98 56.97 26.98 3.53
C THR A 98 57.70 27.77 4.62
N ARG A 99 57.10 28.87 5.06
CA ARG A 99 57.54 29.68 6.22
C ARG A 99 56.53 29.69 7.37
N ALA A 100 55.45 28.91 7.28
CA ALA A 100 54.40 28.83 8.29
C ALA A 100 54.92 28.30 9.64
N SER A 101 54.30 28.72 10.75
CA SER A 101 54.60 28.20 12.08
C SER A 101 54.28 26.71 12.19
N PHE A 102 53.10 26.32 11.70
CA PHE A 102 52.57 24.97 11.78
C PHE A 102 52.47 24.29 10.40
N VAL A 103 52.79 23.00 10.33
CA VAL A 103 52.44 22.12 9.20
C VAL A 103 51.76 20.86 9.70
N ALA A 104 50.69 20.42 9.03
CA ALA A 104 50.14 19.07 9.18
C ALA A 104 49.98 18.36 7.83
N ILE A 105 50.19 17.05 7.82
CA ILE A 105 49.91 16.15 6.68
C ILE A 105 49.00 15.03 7.20
N ASP A 106 47.82 14.86 6.60
CA ASP A 106 46.84 13.85 7.01
C ASP A 106 46.86 12.57 6.13
N GLU A 107 46.44 11.46 6.73
CA GLU A 107 46.44 10.10 6.17
C GLU A 107 47.79 9.67 5.55
N VAL A 108 48.90 9.89 6.26
CA VAL A 108 50.29 9.66 5.78
C VAL A 108 50.60 8.24 5.30
N GLN A 109 49.77 7.23 5.65
CA GLN A 109 49.89 5.88 5.09
C GLN A 109 49.69 5.82 3.56
N LEU A 110 49.09 6.84 2.95
CA LEU A 110 49.05 6.98 1.49
C LEU A 110 50.43 7.14 0.85
N ALA A 111 51.51 7.36 1.61
CA ALA A 111 52.87 7.26 1.10
C ALA A 111 53.24 5.86 0.56
N GLY A 112 52.48 4.81 0.92
CA GLY A 112 52.59 3.49 0.29
C GLY A 112 51.88 3.33 -1.07
N ASP A 113 51.01 4.27 -1.46
CA ASP A 113 50.17 4.21 -2.66
C ASP A 113 51.00 4.25 -3.96
N LEU A 114 50.73 3.30 -4.86
CA LEU A 114 51.53 3.05 -6.08
C LEU A 114 51.52 4.21 -7.08
N GLU A 115 50.44 5.00 -7.13
CA GLU A 115 50.26 6.07 -8.14
C GLU A 115 50.76 7.41 -7.61
N ARG A 116 50.28 7.83 -6.43
CA ARG A 116 50.53 9.17 -5.86
C ARG A 116 51.27 9.19 -4.53
N GLY A 117 51.59 8.04 -3.95
CA GLY A 117 52.28 7.96 -2.65
C GLY A 117 53.63 8.67 -2.62
N HIS A 118 54.30 8.78 -3.76
CA HIS A 118 55.55 9.53 -3.90
C HIS A 118 55.42 11.02 -3.53
N ILE A 119 54.23 11.61 -3.69
CA ILE A 119 53.94 13.00 -3.31
C ILE A 119 53.82 13.12 -1.78
N PHE A 120 53.20 12.14 -1.12
CA PHE A 120 53.12 12.08 0.34
C PHE A 120 54.50 11.89 0.94
N THR A 121 55.32 11.00 0.39
CA THR A 121 56.72 10.78 0.81
C THR A 121 57.55 12.05 0.70
N ASP A 122 57.48 12.79 -0.41
CA ASP A 122 58.18 14.09 -0.57
C ASP A 122 57.77 15.10 0.51
N ARG A 123 56.46 15.20 0.83
CA ARG A 123 55.96 16.10 1.89
C ARG A 123 56.39 15.65 3.29
N ILE A 124 56.30 14.35 3.59
CA ILE A 124 56.73 13.74 4.87
C ILE A 124 58.23 13.97 5.11
N LEU A 125 59.05 13.76 4.08
CA LEU A 125 60.49 13.96 4.18
C LEU A 125 60.83 15.45 4.30
N HIS A 126 60.40 16.30 3.35
CA HIS A 126 60.99 17.63 3.17
C HIS A 126 60.19 18.81 3.76
N LEU A 127 58.87 18.70 3.96
CA LEU A 127 58.06 19.85 4.38
C LEU A 127 57.99 19.95 5.91
N ARG A 128 58.29 21.14 6.46
CA ARG A 128 58.30 21.41 7.90
C ARG A 128 57.62 22.73 8.23
N GLY A 129 56.89 22.76 9.35
CA GLY A 129 56.55 24.00 10.05
C GLY A 129 57.75 24.51 10.84
N ARG A 130 57.83 25.82 11.02
CA ARG A 130 58.92 26.47 11.79
C ARG A 130 58.92 26.05 13.26
N ASP A 131 57.73 25.91 13.83
CA ASP A 131 57.50 25.79 15.27
C ASP A 131 56.90 24.41 15.62
N GLU A 132 56.08 23.81 14.73
CA GLU A 132 55.52 22.46 14.90
C GLU A 132 55.22 21.79 13.54
N THR A 133 55.52 20.49 13.42
CA THR A 133 55.08 19.64 12.30
C THR A 133 54.33 18.40 12.80
N LEU A 134 53.11 18.16 12.32
CA LEU A 134 52.33 16.96 12.61
C LEU A 134 52.19 16.03 11.39
N LEU A 135 52.39 14.74 11.61
CA LEU A 135 52.06 13.68 10.67
C LEU A 135 50.89 12.88 11.23
N LEU A 136 49.76 12.80 10.53
CA LEU A 136 48.54 12.13 11.00
C LEU A 136 48.28 10.89 10.16
N GLY A 137 47.95 9.75 10.77
CA GLY A 137 47.64 8.54 10.00
C GLY A 137 47.39 7.28 10.80
N ALA A 138 47.52 6.13 10.14
CA ALA A 138 47.35 4.80 10.71
C ALA A 138 48.55 4.37 11.59
N GLY A 139 48.30 3.54 12.61
CA GLY A 139 49.36 2.99 13.49
C GLY A 139 50.43 2.18 12.75
N THR A 140 50.07 1.57 11.61
CA THR A 140 50.96 0.80 10.74
C THR A 140 52.14 1.59 10.17
N MET A 141 52.07 2.93 10.18
CA MET A 141 53.16 3.81 9.74
C MET A 141 54.24 4.04 10.80
N ARG A 142 54.02 3.63 12.06
CA ARG A 142 54.96 3.91 13.16
C ARG A 142 56.41 3.48 12.88
N PRO A 143 56.71 2.22 12.48
CA PRO A 143 58.10 1.77 12.35
C PRO A 143 58.85 2.48 11.21
N ILE A 144 58.16 2.69 10.07
CA ILE A 144 58.77 3.34 8.91
C ILE A 144 58.99 4.84 9.13
N LEU A 145 58.13 5.51 9.92
CA LEU A 145 58.36 6.90 10.35
C LEU A 145 59.50 7.01 11.37
N GLU A 146 59.58 6.11 12.35
CA GLU A 146 60.70 6.05 13.31
C GLU A 146 62.05 5.77 12.60
N GLN A 147 62.05 4.96 11.54
CA GLN A 147 63.22 4.66 10.72
C GLN A 147 63.65 5.83 9.80
N LEU A 148 62.70 6.47 9.10
CA LEU A 148 63.01 7.54 8.14
C LEU A 148 63.25 8.90 8.81
N LEU A 149 62.68 9.13 10.01
CA LEU A 149 62.78 10.38 10.76
C LEU A 149 63.29 10.14 12.20
N PRO A 150 64.58 9.77 12.41
CA PRO A 150 65.11 9.51 13.74
C PRO A 150 64.92 10.68 14.71
N GLY A 151 64.32 10.38 15.87
CA GLY A 151 63.95 11.37 16.88
C GLY A 151 62.55 11.99 16.71
N ILE A 152 61.69 11.43 15.85
CA ILE A 152 60.26 11.76 15.79
C ILE A 152 59.55 11.42 17.11
N THR A 153 58.60 12.25 17.53
CA THR A 153 57.72 11.97 18.68
C THR A 153 56.48 11.22 18.19
N VAL A 154 56.08 10.12 18.85
CA VAL A 154 54.86 9.37 18.48
C VAL A 154 53.80 9.53 19.55
N LEU A 155 52.59 9.91 19.14
CA LEU A 155 51.39 10.04 19.98
C LEU A 155 50.29 9.11 19.43
N GLU A 156 50.09 7.99 20.11
CA GLU A 156 49.05 7.03 19.74
C GLU A 156 47.67 7.46 20.28
N ARG A 157 46.62 7.25 19.48
CA ARG A 157 45.23 7.57 19.86
C ARG A 157 44.31 6.36 19.60
N PRO A 158 43.69 5.77 20.65
CA PRO A 158 42.73 4.68 20.47
C PRO A 158 41.42 5.18 19.84
N ARG A 159 40.67 4.25 19.23
CA ARG A 159 39.36 4.51 18.64
C ARG A 159 38.35 4.92 19.73
N LEU A 160 37.41 5.82 19.40
CA LEU A 160 36.43 6.35 20.36
C LEU A 160 35.19 5.47 20.59
N SER A 161 34.98 4.44 19.77
CA SER A 161 33.89 3.47 19.88
C SER A 161 34.29 2.10 19.33
N HIS A 162 33.58 1.05 19.72
CA HIS A 162 33.81 -0.31 19.27
C HIS A 162 33.24 -0.55 17.86
N LEU A 163 33.71 -1.62 17.24
CA LEU A 163 33.25 -2.13 15.94
C LEU A 163 33.01 -3.62 16.10
N PHE A 164 31.83 -4.11 15.74
CA PHE A 164 31.43 -5.50 15.92
C PHE A 164 31.03 -6.18 14.60
N TYR A 165 31.47 -7.41 14.39
CA TYR A 165 31.06 -8.23 13.25
C TYR A 165 29.65 -8.80 13.46
N ALA A 166 28.78 -8.54 12.48
CA ALA A 166 27.37 -8.92 12.48
C ALA A 166 27.04 -10.05 11.49
N GLY A 167 28.07 -10.73 10.96
CA GLY A 167 27.95 -11.87 10.05
C GLY A 167 27.45 -11.54 8.63
N GLN A 168 27.06 -12.58 7.90
CA GLN A 168 26.44 -12.46 6.59
C GLN A 168 24.94 -12.16 6.71
N LYS A 169 24.46 -11.15 5.96
CA LYS A 169 23.03 -10.79 5.87
C LYS A 169 22.63 -10.56 4.41
N LYS A 170 21.48 -11.11 3.98
CA LYS A 170 20.88 -10.77 2.68
C LYS A 170 20.53 -9.28 2.64
N ILE A 171 20.61 -8.64 1.47
CA ILE A 171 20.34 -7.21 1.27
C ILE A 171 18.97 -6.79 1.87
N THR A 172 17.94 -7.63 1.69
CA THR A 172 16.60 -7.44 2.28
C THR A 172 16.56 -7.38 3.82
N ARG A 173 17.60 -7.90 4.50
CA ARG A 173 17.72 -8.00 5.97
C ARG A 173 18.84 -7.13 6.55
N LEU A 174 19.43 -6.23 5.75
CA LEU A 174 20.36 -5.24 6.28
C LEU A 174 19.61 -4.25 7.18
N PRO A 175 20.23 -3.75 8.27
CA PRO A 175 19.62 -2.76 9.15
C PRO A 175 19.51 -1.39 8.46
N GLN A 176 18.73 -0.49 9.07
CA GLN A 176 18.68 0.91 8.65
C GLN A 176 20.05 1.60 8.83
N ARG A 177 20.30 2.68 8.08
CA ARG A 177 21.59 3.39 8.03
C ARG A 177 22.78 2.47 7.68
N THR A 178 22.56 1.51 6.77
CA THR A 178 23.65 0.69 6.21
C THR A 178 24.33 1.39 5.03
N ALA A 179 25.67 1.39 5.01
CA ALA A 179 26.47 1.64 3.82
C ALA A 179 26.92 0.29 3.20
N ILE A 180 26.58 0.07 1.94
CA ILE A 180 26.86 -1.17 1.20
C ILE A 180 27.99 -0.89 0.22
N VAL A 181 29.03 -1.73 0.21
CA VAL A 181 30.29 -1.45 -0.48
C VAL A 181 30.58 -2.50 -1.56
N ALA A 182 30.83 -2.03 -2.78
CA ALA A 182 31.26 -2.81 -3.93
C ALA A 182 32.34 -2.06 -4.73
N PHE A 183 33.05 -2.71 -5.65
CA PHE A 183 34.26 -2.16 -6.29
C PHE A 183 34.13 -1.95 -7.81
N SER A 184 32.93 -2.08 -8.37
CA SER A 184 32.58 -1.61 -9.72
C SER A 184 31.37 -0.67 -9.69
N ALA A 185 31.26 0.22 -10.68
CA ALA A 185 30.09 1.10 -10.83
C ALA A 185 28.82 0.29 -11.12
N ASP A 186 28.93 -0.76 -11.95
CA ASP A 186 27.82 -1.62 -12.35
C ASP A 186 27.18 -2.32 -11.15
N GLU A 187 28.00 -2.87 -10.23
CA GLU A 187 27.51 -3.53 -9.02
C GLU A 187 26.84 -2.52 -8.08
N VAL A 188 27.42 -1.32 -7.91
CA VAL A 188 26.81 -0.25 -7.12
C VAL A 188 25.45 0.17 -7.70
N TYR A 189 25.33 0.30 -9.03
CA TYR A 189 24.05 0.60 -9.69
C TYR A 189 23.04 -0.55 -9.57
N ALA A 190 23.48 -1.81 -9.70
CA ALA A 190 22.62 -2.99 -9.57
C ALA A 190 22.06 -3.13 -8.14
N ILE A 191 22.91 -2.96 -7.13
CA ILE A 191 22.53 -2.98 -5.71
C ILE A 191 21.61 -1.79 -5.39
N ALA A 192 21.89 -0.58 -5.87
CA ALA A 192 21.04 0.58 -5.64
C ALA A 192 19.64 0.44 -6.26
N GLU A 193 19.53 -0.10 -7.46
CA GLU A 193 18.24 -0.41 -8.11
C GLU A 193 17.48 -1.54 -7.38
N LEU A 194 18.17 -2.56 -6.87
CA LEU A 194 17.57 -3.61 -6.05
C LEU A 194 17.00 -3.04 -4.74
N ILE A 195 17.73 -2.15 -4.07
CA ILE A 195 17.29 -1.49 -2.83
C ILE A 195 16.12 -0.55 -3.11
N ARG A 196 16.16 0.25 -4.18
CA ARG A 196 15.01 1.08 -4.60
C ARG A 196 13.72 0.27 -4.72
N ARG A 197 13.79 -0.92 -5.36
CA ARG A 197 12.64 -1.82 -5.53
C ARG A 197 12.14 -2.49 -4.23
N GLN A 198 12.95 -2.53 -3.17
CA GLN A 198 12.65 -3.29 -1.95
C GLN A 198 12.58 -2.45 -0.67
N ARG A 199 13.07 -1.21 -0.70
CA ARG A 199 13.28 -0.30 0.45
C ARG A 199 13.10 1.19 0.09
N GLY A 200 12.49 1.51 -1.06
CA GLY A 200 12.17 2.88 -1.48
C GLY A 200 13.34 3.66 -2.10
N GLY A 201 14.59 3.47 -1.67
CA GLY A 201 15.72 4.12 -2.32
C GLY A 201 17.08 3.95 -1.64
N ALA A 202 18.12 4.33 -2.38
CA ALA A 202 19.48 4.43 -1.87
C ALA A 202 20.22 5.65 -2.47
N ALA A 203 21.11 6.25 -1.68
CA ALA A 203 22.09 7.20 -2.19
C ALA A 203 23.24 6.45 -2.87
N VAL A 204 23.84 7.04 -3.91
CA VAL A 204 24.93 6.45 -4.68
C VAL A 204 26.21 7.28 -4.59
N VAL A 205 27.32 6.67 -4.18
CA VAL A 205 28.63 7.34 -4.02
C VAL A 205 29.76 6.54 -4.71
N LEU A 206 30.14 6.96 -5.92
CA LEU A 206 31.31 6.44 -6.63
C LEU A 206 32.51 7.39 -6.51
N GLY A 207 33.72 6.84 -6.52
CA GLY A 207 34.97 7.62 -6.55
C GLY A 207 35.07 8.61 -7.72
N ALA A 208 34.39 8.33 -8.85
CA ALA A 208 34.35 9.19 -10.03
C ALA A 208 33.39 10.39 -9.92
N LEU A 209 32.37 10.35 -9.04
CA LEU A 209 31.39 11.44 -8.92
C LEU A 209 32.07 12.75 -8.49
N SER A 210 31.59 13.88 -8.98
CA SER A 210 32.11 15.19 -8.56
C SER A 210 31.88 15.43 -7.05
N PRO A 211 32.70 16.28 -6.39
CA PRO A 211 32.46 16.68 -5.00
C PRO A 211 31.02 17.16 -4.76
N ARG A 212 30.44 17.89 -5.71
CA ARG A 212 29.08 18.42 -5.64
C ARG A 212 28.03 17.31 -5.69
N THR A 213 28.06 16.45 -6.72
CA THR A 213 27.14 15.32 -6.84
C THR A 213 27.25 14.38 -5.64
N ARG A 214 28.48 14.12 -5.17
CA ARG A 214 28.77 13.23 -4.03
C ARG A 214 28.24 13.81 -2.72
N ASN A 215 28.47 15.09 -2.45
CA ASN A 215 27.92 15.78 -1.28
C ASN A 215 26.39 15.83 -1.31
N ALA A 216 25.79 16.07 -2.47
CA ALA A 216 24.33 16.07 -2.61
C ALA A 216 23.71 14.66 -2.42
N GLN A 217 24.37 13.59 -2.88
CA GLN A 217 23.94 12.21 -2.58
C GLN A 217 24.11 11.86 -1.08
N VAL A 218 25.19 12.31 -0.44
CA VAL A 218 25.39 12.16 1.02
C VAL A 218 24.38 12.98 1.82
N ALA A 219 23.97 14.16 1.34
CA ALA A 219 22.94 14.97 1.99
C ALA A 219 21.59 14.25 2.05
N LEU A 220 21.15 13.56 0.98
CA LEU A 220 19.92 12.75 1.00
C LEU A 220 19.95 11.66 2.09
N TYR A 221 21.09 10.97 2.23
CA TYR A 221 21.28 9.94 3.26
C TYR A 221 21.31 10.55 4.68
N GLN A 222 22.02 11.66 4.87
CA GLN A 222 22.12 12.33 6.17
C GLN A 222 20.81 12.98 6.60
N ALA A 223 20.02 13.53 5.66
CA ALA A 223 18.69 14.09 5.89
C ALA A 223 17.60 13.02 6.12
N GLY A 224 17.95 11.73 6.03
CA GLY A 224 17.03 10.61 6.25
C GLY A 224 16.05 10.35 5.10
N ASP A 225 16.27 10.98 3.93
CA ASP A 225 15.48 10.78 2.71
C ASP A 225 15.69 9.36 2.15
N VAL A 226 16.87 8.77 2.38
CA VAL A 226 17.19 7.37 2.10
C VAL A 226 17.93 6.73 3.28
N GLU A 227 17.57 5.49 3.63
CA GLU A 227 18.16 4.75 4.76
C GLU A 227 19.43 3.96 4.37
N TYR A 228 19.71 3.87 3.08
CA TYR A 228 20.80 3.07 2.51
C TYR A 228 21.70 3.93 1.64
N LEU A 229 23.00 3.66 1.73
CA LEU A 229 24.04 4.23 0.87
C LEU A 229 24.72 3.07 0.13
N VAL A 230 24.87 3.15 -1.19
CA VAL A 230 25.65 2.17 -1.96
C VAL A 230 26.85 2.89 -2.57
N ALA A 231 28.04 2.35 -2.38
CA ALA A 231 29.27 3.07 -2.67
C ALA A 231 30.47 2.19 -3.00
N THR A 232 31.54 2.83 -3.48
CA THR A 232 32.88 2.21 -3.53
C THR A 232 33.72 2.53 -2.29
N ASP A 233 34.93 1.98 -2.24
CA ASP A 233 36.06 2.39 -1.40
C ASP A 233 36.21 3.89 -1.14
N ALA A 234 35.70 4.74 -2.03
CA ALA A 234 35.59 6.19 -1.90
C ALA A 234 34.83 6.68 -0.63
N ILE A 235 34.11 5.83 0.12
CA ILE A 235 33.61 6.18 1.47
C ILE A 235 34.64 5.94 2.57
N GLY A 236 35.63 5.08 2.34
CA GLY A 236 36.72 4.78 3.27
C GLY A 236 37.61 6.01 3.55
N MET A 237 37.56 7.04 2.70
CA MET A 237 38.26 8.30 2.87
C MET A 237 37.38 9.50 2.50
N GLY A 238 37.33 10.49 3.40
CA GLY A 238 36.92 11.86 3.05
C GLY A 238 35.45 12.16 2.81
N LEU A 239 34.54 11.43 3.46
CA LEU A 239 33.16 11.84 3.65
C LEU A 239 32.76 11.77 5.13
N ASN A 240 32.03 12.79 5.60
CA ASN A 240 31.44 12.82 6.93
C ASN A 240 30.09 12.08 6.94
N LEU A 241 30.16 10.75 6.98
CA LEU A 241 29.01 9.87 7.03
C LEU A 241 28.70 9.48 8.48
N ASP A 242 27.43 9.30 8.81
CA ASP A 242 26.96 8.75 10.10
C ASP A 242 26.27 7.41 9.83
N VAL A 243 27.06 6.35 9.86
CA VAL A 243 26.71 5.00 9.39
C VAL A 243 26.68 4.05 10.57
N ASP A 244 25.64 3.23 10.70
CA ASP A 244 25.49 2.29 11.81
C ASP A 244 25.99 0.89 11.44
N HIS A 245 25.93 0.56 10.14
CA HIS A 245 26.37 -0.73 9.60
C HIS A 245 27.12 -0.57 8.28
N VAL A 246 28.24 -1.26 8.11
CA VAL A 246 28.94 -1.41 6.82
C VAL A 246 28.80 -2.84 6.32
N ALA A 247 28.25 -3.01 5.11
CA ALA A 247 28.04 -4.32 4.49
C ALA A 247 28.87 -4.46 3.21
N PHE A 248 29.85 -5.36 3.20
CA PHE A 248 30.64 -5.67 2.00
C PHE A 248 29.83 -6.56 1.06
N ALA A 249 29.52 -6.08 -0.13
CA ALA A 249 28.84 -6.85 -1.19
C ALA A 249 29.83 -7.52 -2.16
N GLN A 250 31.10 -7.12 -2.10
CA GLN A 250 32.26 -7.74 -2.76
C GLN A 250 33.46 -7.73 -1.78
N ASP A 251 34.39 -8.66 -1.92
CA ASP A 251 35.63 -8.80 -1.14
C ASP A 251 36.91 -8.58 -1.99
N ARG A 252 36.74 -8.42 -3.31
CA ARG A 252 37.79 -8.28 -4.31
C ARG A 252 37.66 -6.96 -5.07
N LYS A 253 38.80 -6.39 -5.46
CA LYS A 253 38.87 -5.19 -6.30
C LYS A 253 39.95 -5.30 -7.37
N PHE A 254 39.80 -4.49 -8.43
CA PHE A 254 40.88 -4.24 -9.37
C PHE A 254 41.85 -3.20 -8.79
N ASP A 255 43.15 -3.47 -8.81
CA ASP A 255 44.18 -2.59 -8.26
C ASP A 255 44.97 -1.78 -9.32
N GLY A 256 44.43 -1.71 -10.54
CA GLY A 256 45.10 -1.15 -11.71
C GLY A 256 45.79 -2.21 -12.58
N TYR A 257 46.12 -3.37 -12.00
CA TYR A 257 46.80 -4.47 -12.70
C TYR A 257 46.01 -5.78 -12.67
N GLN A 258 45.41 -6.14 -11.54
CA GLN A 258 44.71 -7.42 -11.35
C GLN A 258 43.55 -7.36 -10.35
N PHE A 259 42.68 -8.38 -10.40
CA PHE A 259 41.56 -8.55 -9.45
C PHE A 259 42.00 -9.36 -8.22
N ARG A 260 42.45 -8.66 -7.18
CA ARG A 260 42.88 -9.26 -5.90
C ARG A 260 41.84 -9.09 -4.80
N ASN A 261 41.97 -9.86 -3.72
CA ASN A 261 41.24 -9.63 -2.47
C ASN A 261 41.68 -8.31 -1.82
N LEU A 262 40.78 -7.70 -1.05
CA LEU A 262 41.10 -6.60 -0.15
C LEU A 262 42.05 -7.08 0.96
N ASN A 263 42.98 -6.22 1.38
CA ASN A 263 43.79 -6.50 2.55
C ASN A 263 43.05 -6.09 3.86
N PRO A 264 43.48 -6.59 5.03
CA PRO A 264 42.80 -6.28 6.31
C PRO A 264 42.73 -4.78 6.64
N ALA A 265 43.71 -3.98 6.20
CA ALA A 265 43.72 -2.53 6.42
C ALA A 265 42.71 -1.80 5.52
N GLU A 266 42.54 -2.22 4.26
CA GLU A 266 41.50 -1.71 3.35
C GLU A 266 40.10 -2.02 3.89
N LEU A 267 39.88 -3.26 4.34
CA LEU A 267 38.65 -3.66 5.02
C LEU A 267 38.42 -2.85 6.30
N GLY A 268 39.44 -2.70 7.15
CA GLY A 268 39.39 -1.94 8.40
C GLY A 268 39.13 -0.44 8.19
N GLN A 269 39.66 0.16 7.13
CA GLN A 269 39.43 1.58 6.80
C GLN A 269 37.99 1.84 6.34
N ILE A 270 37.38 0.87 5.65
CA ILE A 270 35.99 0.93 5.18
C ILE A 270 35.02 0.57 6.31
N ALA A 271 35.21 -0.55 7.01
CA ALA A 271 34.42 -0.97 8.17
C ALA A 271 34.50 0.05 9.32
N GLY A 272 35.65 0.70 9.48
CA GLY A 272 35.89 1.82 10.38
C GLY A 272 35.15 3.13 10.03
N ARG A 273 34.22 3.10 9.07
CA ARG A 273 33.20 4.14 8.84
C ARG A 273 31.88 3.85 9.56
N ALA A 274 31.64 2.62 10.03
CA ALA A 274 30.52 2.32 10.92
C ALA A 274 30.84 2.75 12.36
N GLY A 275 29.89 3.40 13.03
CA GLY A 275 30.05 3.97 14.36
C GLY A 275 30.81 5.30 14.35
N ARG A 276 30.37 6.27 15.15
CA ARG A 276 30.85 7.66 15.11
C ARG A 276 30.87 8.28 16.51
N HIS A 277 31.95 8.98 16.85
CA HIS A 277 32.23 9.42 18.23
C HIS A 277 32.14 8.23 19.20
N LEU A 278 31.22 8.28 20.18
CA LEU A 278 30.96 7.25 21.19
C LEU A 278 29.92 6.20 20.77
N LYS A 279 29.34 6.31 19.56
CA LYS A 279 28.38 5.32 19.04
C LYS A 279 29.15 4.17 18.41
N ASP A 280 28.90 2.96 18.88
CA ASP A 280 29.48 1.74 18.32
C ASP A 280 28.98 1.48 16.90
N GLY A 281 29.82 0.84 16.09
CA GLY A 281 29.53 0.45 14.72
C GLY A 281 29.40 -1.06 14.56
N THR A 282 28.76 -1.49 13.48
CA THR A 282 28.77 -2.89 13.07
C THR A 282 29.26 -3.04 11.62
N PHE A 283 29.85 -4.18 11.29
CA PHE A 283 30.19 -4.53 9.91
C PHE A 283 29.79 -5.97 9.58
N GLY A 284 29.66 -6.30 8.30
CA GLY A 284 29.25 -7.63 7.85
C GLY A 284 29.39 -7.80 6.35
N VAL A 285 28.91 -8.93 5.84
CA VAL A 285 28.97 -9.25 4.40
C VAL A 285 27.57 -9.47 3.83
N THR A 286 27.40 -9.24 2.53
CA THR A 286 26.12 -9.35 1.82
C THR A 286 26.32 -9.79 0.37
N GLY A 287 25.24 -9.91 -0.40
CA GLY A 287 25.28 -10.36 -1.78
C GLY A 287 25.75 -11.82 -1.89
N GLN A 288 26.88 -12.04 -2.57
CA GLN A 288 27.51 -13.35 -2.79
C GLN A 288 28.83 -13.53 -2.00
N VAL A 289 29.18 -12.61 -1.11
CA VAL A 289 30.41 -12.71 -0.29
C VAL A 289 30.19 -13.68 0.87
N ASP A 290 31.07 -14.67 0.97
CA ASP A 290 31.12 -15.61 2.10
C ASP A 290 31.49 -14.91 3.43
N PRO A 291 31.08 -15.45 4.59
CA PRO A 291 31.47 -14.91 5.89
C PRO A 291 33.01 -14.80 6.01
N PHE A 292 33.49 -13.64 6.48
CA PHE A 292 34.89 -13.47 6.88
C PHE A 292 35.26 -14.45 8.00
N ASP A 293 36.52 -14.89 7.98
CA ASP A 293 37.11 -15.79 8.97
C ASP A 293 37.41 -15.11 10.32
N ASP A 294 37.44 -15.90 11.39
CA ASP A 294 37.60 -15.41 12.76
C ASP A 294 38.94 -14.67 13.01
N GLU A 295 39.96 -14.88 12.17
CA GLU A 295 41.23 -14.16 12.23
C GLU A 295 41.08 -12.76 11.60
N LEU A 296 40.59 -12.69 10.36
CA LEU A 296 40.28 -11.42 9.70
C LEU A 296 39.30 -10.56 10.50
N VAL A 297 38.27 -11.16 11.11
CA VAL A 297 37.32 -10.48 12.01
C VAL A 297 38.05 -9.87 13.20
N ARG A 298 38.82 -10.67 13.97
CA ARG A 298 39.59 -10.16 15.13
C ARG A 298 40.55 -9.05 14.74
N ARG A 299 41.22 -9.17 13.60
CA ARG A 299 42.14 -8.13 13.08
C ARG A 299 41.42 -6.82 12.74
N ILE A 300 40.20 -6.87 12.20
CA ILE A 300 39.39 -5.67 11.91
C ILE A 300 38.84 -5.04 13.19
N GLU A 301 38.36 -5.83 14.15
CA GLU A 301 37.82 -5.34 15.43
C GLU A 301 38.93 -4.75 16.33
N GLY A 302 40.07 -5.43 16.43
CA GLY A 302 41.26 -5.00 17.18
C GLY A 302 42.11 -3.92 16.48
N HIS A 303 41.87 -3.66 15.19
CA HIS A 303 42.66 -2.78 14.32
C HIS A 303 44.13 -3.22 14.12
N GLU A 304 44.36 -4.54 14.13
CA GLU A 304 45.68 -5.19 14.07
C GLU A 304 46.12 -5.45 12.62
N PHE A 305 46.63 -4.41 11.97
CA PHE A 305 46.99 -4.42 10.55
C PHE A 305 48.50 -4.53 10.30
N ASP A 306 48.88 -5.00 9.11
CA ASP A 306 50.29 -5.21 8.74
C ASP A 306 51.04 -3.87 8.65
N MET A 307 52.24 -3.82 9.27
CA MET A 307 53.08 -2.62 9.30
C MET A 307 53.56 -2.23 7.89
N VAL A 308 53.58 -0.94 7.58
CA VAL A 308 54.08 -0.42 6.30
C VAL A 308 55.61 -0.54 6.29
N LYS A 309 56.14 -1.30 5.33
CA LYS A 309 57.59 -1.60 5.22
C LYS A 309 58.33 -0.75 4.20
N VAL A 310 57.63 -0.23 3.20
CA VAL A 310 58.18 0.62 2.13
C VAL A 310 57.21 1.74 1.76
N LEU A 311 57.75 2.91 1.44
CA LEU A 311 57.02 4.05 0.85
C LEU A 311 57.46 4.25 -0.61
N GLN A 312 56.54 4.70 -1.48
CA GLN A 312 56.91 5.09 -2.84
C GLN A 312 57.70 6.39 -2.81
N TRP A 313 58.77 6.49 -3.61
CA TRP A 313 59.65 7.64 -3.66
C TRP A 313 60.00 8.01 -5.11
N ARG A 314 60.18 9.31 -5.34
CA ARG A 314 60.65 9.93 -6.59
C ARG A 314 61.53 11.12 -6.18
N THR A 315 62.56 11.46 -6.95
CA THR A 315 63.46 12.58 -6.60
C THR A 315 62.76 13.94 -6.63
N LYS A 316 63.19 14.85 -5.74
CA LYS A 316 62.88 16.30 -5.80
C LYS A 316 63.84 17.03 -6.76
N GLU A 317 65.00 16.44 -7.05
CA GLU A 317 66.08 17.00 -7.89
C GLU A 317 65.92 16.57 -9.35
N LEU A 318 64.98 17.21 -10.06
CA LEU A 318 64.72 16.97 -11.49
C LEU A 318 65.73 17.71 -12.37
N ASN A 319 66.25 17.04 -13.41
CA ASN A 319 67.25 17.61 -14.31
C ASN A 319 66.66 18.00 -15.66
N PHE A 320 66.31 19.29 -15.83
CA PHE A 320 65.71 19.80 -17.07
C PHE A 320 66.71 20.06 -18.21
N ALA A 321 67.99 19.67 -18.11
CA ALA A 321 68.99 19.97 -19.15
C ALA A 321 68.64 19.40 -20.54
N SER A 322 67.91 18.28 -20.60
CA SER A 322 67.30 17.70 -21.80
C SER A 322 66.19 16.71 -21.39
N ILE A 323 65.32 16.28 -22.32
CA ILE A 323 64.32 15.22 -22.05
C ILE A 323 65.00 13.93 -21.53
N ALA A 324 66.17 13.57 -22.07
CA ALA A 324 66.92 12.40 -21.63
C ALA A 324 67.47 12.56 -20.20
N ALA A 325 67.95 13.77 -19.85
CA ALA A 325 68.39 14.07 -18.49
C ALA A 325 67.22 14.05 -17.48
N LEU A 326 66.05 14.55 -17.89
CA LEU A 326 64.83 14.53 -17.08
C LEU A 326 64.36 13.10 -16.81
N ARG A 327 64.23 12.27 -17.85
CA ARG A 327 63.91 10.84 -17.73
C ARG A 327 64.91 10.12 -16.81
N SER A 328 66.21 10.36 -17.00
CA SER A 328 67.25 9.76 -16.13
C SER A 328 67.12 10.21 -14.67
N SER A 329 66.72 11.45 -14.38
CA SER A 329 66.47 11.91 -13.00
C SER A 329 65.20 11.31 -12.39
N LEU A 330 64.13 11.13 -13.17
CA LEU A 330 62.89 10.48 -12.74
C LEU A 330 63.06 8.97 -12.46
N GLU A 331 64.10 8.35 -13.03
CA GLU A 331 64.44 6.94 -12.84
C GLU A 331 65.41 6.66 -11.68
N ASP A 332 65.92 7.69 -10.98
CA ASP A 332 66.88 7.52 -9.87
C ASP A 332 66.33 6.61 -8.75
N ALA A 333 67.24 5.97 -8.01
CA ALA A 333 66.93 4.98 -6.99
C ALA A 333 67.10 5.56 -5.57
N PRO A 334 66.15 5.33 -4.64
CA PRO A 334 66.29 5.83 -3.28
C PRO A 334 67.46 5.14 -2.56
N ARG A 335 68.34 5.95 -1.96
CA ARG A 335 69.54 5.48 -1.24
C ARG A 335 69.29 5.12 0.23
N VAL A 336 68.03 5.09 0.67
CA VAL A 336 67.61 4.89 2.07
C VAL A 336 66.65 3.70 2.15
N GLN A 337 66.94 2.78 3.07
CA GLN A 337 66.10 1.60 3.33
C GLN A 337 64.69 2.04 3.77
N GLY A 338 63.66 1.35 3.28
CA GLY A 338 62.25 1.70 3.54
C GLY A 338 61.64 2.67 2.51
N LEU A 339 62.42 3.12 1.53
CA LEU A 339 61.92 3.78 0.34
C LEU A 339 62.09 2.83 -0.87
N THR A 340 61.12 2.82 -1.78
CA THR A 340 61.23 2.17 -3.10
C THR A 340 60.97 3.19 -4.19
N ARG A 341 61.59 3.03 -5.37
CA ARG A 341 61.26 3.88 -6.53
C ARG A 341 59.80 3.66 -6.89
N ALA A 342 59.05 4.74 -7.05
CA ALA A 342 57.65 4.71 -7.47
C ALA A 342 57.50 4.05 -8.85
N LEU A 343 56.32 3.51 -9.13
CA LEU A 343 55.96 3.10 -10.49
C LEU A 343 55.80 4.36 -11.38
N PRO A 344 56.00 4.25 -12.71
CA PRO A 344 55.77 5.37 -13.61
C PRO A 344 54.31 5.83 -13.56
N ALA A 345 54.06 6.94 -12.87
CA ALA A 345 52.74 7.58 -12.82
C ALA A 345 52.39 8.25 -14.17
N VAL A 346 51.16 8.73 -14.31
CA VAL A 346 50.60 9.29 -15.56
C VAL A 346 51.50 10.36 -16.19
N ASP A 347 52.15 11.20 -15.36
CA ASP A 347 53.07 12.25 -15.81
C ASP A 347 54.34 11.71 -16.50
N GLN A 348 54.95 10.68 -15.91
CA GLN A 348 56.14 10.01 -16.44
C GLN A 348 55.79 9.12 -17.63
N GLN A 349 54.59 8.53 -17.66
CA GLN A 349 54.08 7.82 -18.84
C GLN A 349 53.87 8.79 -20.01
N ALA A 350 53.23 9.94 -19.80
CA ALA A 350 53.07 10.96 -20.83
C ALA A 350 54.43 11.45 -21.37
N LEU A 351 55.40 11.74 -20.49
CA LEU A 351 56.76 12.09 -20.89
C LEU A 351 57.45 10.97 -21.70
N GLU A 352 57.24 9.70 -21.35
CA GLU A 352 57.81 8.56 -22.06
C GLU A 352 57.28 8.45 -23.49
N TYR A 353 55.98 8.66 -23.71
CA TYR A 353 55.38 8.75 -25.05
C TYR A 353 55.90 9.97 -25.82
N LEU A 354 55.84 11.16 -25.22
CA LEU A 354 56.25 12.43 -25.83
C LEU A 354 57.74 12.50 -26.17
N SER A 355 58.59 11.75 -25.44
CA SER A 355 60.02 11.63 -25.75
C SER A 355 60.35 10.90 -27.06
N ARG A 356 59.32 10.37 -27.74
CA ARG A 356 59.41 9.64 -29.02
C ARG A 356 58.81 10.42 -30.20
N ASP A 357 58.15 11.54 -29.92
CA ASP A 357 57.63 12.46 -30.92
C ASP A 357 58.70 13.49 -31.31
N LEU A 358 59.06 13.50 -32.60
CA LEU A 358 60.11 14.39 -33.13
C LEU A 358 59.72 15.87 -33.06
N GLU A 359 58.46 16.24 -33.28
CA GLU A 359 58.04 17.65 -33.16
C GLU A 359 58.17 18.14 -31.71
N ILE A 360 57.86 17.28 -30.74
CA ILE A 360 57.95 17.63 -29.30
C ILE A 360 59.40 17.69 -28.84
N VAL A 361 60.26 16.78 -29.32
CA VAL A 361 61.70 16.80 -29.06
C VAL A 361 62.36 18.07 -29.63
N ASP A 362 62.05 18.44 -30.88
CA ASP A 362 62.59 19.65 -31.51
C ASP A 362 62.05 20.94 -30.86
N LEU A 363 60.79 20.94 -30.40
CA LEU A 363 60.24 22.06 -29.62
C LEU A 363 60.94 22.19 -28.26
N ALA A 364 61.27 21.10 -27.57
CA ALA A 364 61.87 21.07 -26.24
C ALA A 364 63.40 21.39 -26.20
N SER A 365 63.87 22.22 -27.13
CA SER A 365 65.29 22.50 -27.43
C SER A 365 66.14 23.17 -26.34
N ASN A 366 65.60 23.49 -25.17
CA ASN A 366 66.32 24.17 -24.08
C ASN A 366 65.66 23.92 -22.71
N PRO A 367 66.37 24.12 -21.58
CA PRO A 367 65.89 23.66 -20.27
C PRO A 367 64.55 24.25 -19.82
N ALA A 368 64.28 25.53 -20.09
CA ALA A 368 62.99 26.15 -19.75
C ALA A 368 61.81 25.53 -20.53
N ARG A 369 62.05 25.02 -21.74
CA ARG A 369 61.03 24.27 -22.51
C ARG A 369 60.91 22.82 -22.05
N VAL A 370 61.98 22.18 -21.60
CA VAL A 370 61.91 20.84 -20.97
C VAL A 370 61.15 20.90 -19.65
N GLU A 371 61.35 21.97 -18.86
CA GLU A 371 60.56 22.24 -17.65
C GLU A 371 59.08 22.49 -18.00
N LYS A 372 58.77 23.34 -19.00
CA LYS A 372 57.38 23.58 -19.45
C LYS A 372 56.71 22.32 -20.05
N LEU A 373 57.48 21.42 -20.68
CA LEU A 373 56.99 20.10 -21.10
C LEU A 373 56.62 19.24 -19.89
N TRP A 374 57.43 19.26 -18.83
CA TRP A 374 57.13 18.54 -17.59
C TRP A 374 55.92 19.12 -16.85
N GLU A 375 55.75 20.45 -16.82
CA GLU A 375 54.53 21.10 -16.32
C GLU A 375 53.27 20.69 -17.11
N ALA A 376 53.41 20.44 -18.42
CA ALA A 376 52.34 19.93 -19.27
C ALA A 376 52.08 18.43 -19.03
N CYS A 377 53.13 17.61 -18.86
CA CYS A 377 53.01 16.19 -18.50
C CYS A 377 52.28 15.97 -17.17
N ALA A 378 52.41 16.90 -16.22
CA ALA A 378 51.69 16.88 -14.95
C ALA A 378 50.16 17.16 -15.05
N LEU A 379 49.58 17.17 -16.25
CA LEU A 379 48.13 17.21 -16.48
C LEU A 379 47.47 15.88 -16.03
N PRO A 380 46.51 15.88 -15.09
CA PRO A 380 45.84 14.66 -14.67
C PRO A 380 44.90 14.09 -15.74
N ASP A 381 44.94 12.77 -15.96
CA ASP A 381 43.93 12.10 -16.78
C ASP A 381 42.66 11.82 -15.96
N TYR A 382 41.77 12.81 -15.90
CA TYR A 382 40.43 12.63 -15.35
C TYR A 382 39.53 11.71 -16.19
N ARG A 383 39.86 11.48 -17.46
CA ARG A 383 39.03 10.76 -18.45
C ARG A 383 39.32 9.27 -18.51
N ARG A 384 40.48 8.82 -18.01
CA ARG A 384 40.96 7.43 -18.04
C ARG A 384 41.00 6.88 -19.48
N ILE A 385 41.61 7.66 -20.36
CA ILE A 385 41.83 7.34 -21.77
C ILE A 385 43.11 6.50 -21.94
N THR A 386 43.47 6.13 -23.17
CA THR A 386 44.75 5.45 -23.39
C THR A 386 45.91 6.42 -23.15
N PRO A 387 47.08 5.98 -22.62
CA PRO A 387 48.22 6.86 -22.39
C PRO A 387 48.69 7.64 -23.63
N ALA A 388 48.51 7.06 -24.83
CA ALA A 388 48.74 7.76 -26.10
C ALA A 388 47.77 8.94 -26.31
N GLN A 389 46.46 8.75 -26.14
CA GLN A 389 45.47 9.83 -26.30
C GLN A 389 45.62 10.94 -25.25
N HIS A 390 46.16 10.63 -24.06
CA HIS A 390 46.52 11.64 -23.07
C HIS A 390 47.79 12.40 -23.48
N ALA A 391 48.80 11.70 -24.01
CA ALA A 391 49.99 12.31 -24.58
C ALA A 391 49.64 13.23 -25.77
N ASP A 392 48.74 12.84 -26.68
CA ASP A 392 48.29 13.66 -27.81
C ASP A 392 47.71 15.02 -27.36
N LEU A 393 46.93 15.01 -26.27
CA LEU A 393 46.38 16.24 -25.68
C LEU A 393 47.49 17.11 -25.06
N ILE A 394 48.46 16.51 -24.37
CA ILE A 394 49.60 17.20 -23.78
C ILE A 394 50.51 17.77 -24.87
N ALA A 395 50.71 17.06 -25.98
CA ALA A 395 51.46 17.52 -27.16
C ALA A 395 50.85 18.80 -27.75
N ALA A 396 49.52 18.84 -27.91
CA ALA A 396 48.82 20.02 -28.39
C ALA A 396 48.97 21.22 -27.43
N LEU A 397 48.75 20.99 -26.13
CA LEU A 397 48.88 22.02 -25.09
C LEU A 397 50.31 22.58 -25.01
N PHE A 398 51.32 21.70 -24.97
CA PHE A 398 52.73 22.09 -24.96
C PHE A 398 53.13 22.86 -26.23
N SER A 399 52.68 22.40 -27.40
CA SER A 399 52.95 23.05 -28.68
C SER A 399 52.40 24.48 -28.70
N ASP A 400 51.18 24.70 -28.24
CA ASP A 400 50.62 26.05 -28.15
C ASP A 400 51.35 26.92 -27.11
N LEU A 401 51.59 26.38 -25.91
CA LEU A 401 52.32 27.04 -24.82
C LEU A 401 53.77 27.42 -25.19
N VAL A 402 54.36 26.82 -26.22
CA VAL A 402 55.69 27.15 -26.75
C VAL A 402 55.62 28.04 -28.00
N ARG A 403 54.62 27.86 -28.88
CA ARG A 403 54.49 28.59 -30.16
C ARG A 403 53.80 29.95 -29.99
N TYR A 404 52.84 30.09 -29.07
CA TYR A 404 52.05 31.32 -28.83
C TYR A 404 52.15 31.83 -27.38
N GLY A 405 52.76 31.06 -26.48
CA GLY A 405 52.91 31.38 -25.06
C GLY A 405 51.73 30.91 -24.20
N THR A 406 50.51 31.03 -24.73
CA THR A 406 49.24 30.54 -24.17
C THR A 406 48.63 29.43 -25.04
N VAL A 407 47.69 28.66 -24.48
CA VAL A 407 46.82 27.73 -25.22
C VAL A 407 45.85 28.54 -26.10
N LYS A 408 45.57 28.09 -27.34
CA LYS A 408 44.59 28.76 -28.22
C LYS A 408 43.19 28.78 -27.60
N GLU A 409 42.58 29.97 -27.56
CA GLU A 409 41.25 30.13 -26.99
C GLU A 409 40.16 29.45 -27.83
N ASP A 410 40.27 29.42 -29.16
CA ASP A 410 39.34 28.69 -30.04
C ASP A 410 39.31 27.19 -29.74
N PHE A 411 40.49 26.59 -29.52
CA PHE A 411 40.63 25.17 -29.18
C PHE A 411 40.02 24.89 -27.81
N LEU A 412 40.29 25.73 -26.80
CA LEU A 412 39.66 25.62 -25.49
C LEU A 412 38.13 25.80 -25.58
N ALA A 413 37.66 26.78 -26.35
CA ALA A 413 36.25 27.04 -26.56
C ALA A 413 35.52 25.84 -27.18
N GLU A 414 36.10 25.22 -28.21
CA GLU A 414 35.50 24.04 -28.83
C GLU A 414 35.43 22.86 -27.86
N GLN A 415 36.52 22.60 -27.11
CA GLN A 415 36.59 21.46 -26.18
C GLN A 415 35.67 21.63 -24.96
N VAL A 416 35.48 22.88 -24.49
CA VAL A 416 34.53 23.24 -23.44
C VAL A 416 33.08 23.15 -23.96
N HIS A 417 32.80 23.68 -25.16
CA HIS A 417 31.48 23.59 -25.80
C HIS A 417 31.04 22.14 -26.07
N ARG A 418 31.96 21.25 -26.46
CA ARG A 418 31.70 19.80 -26.58
C ARG A 418 31.29 19.15 -25.26
N ALA A 419 31.70 19.70 -24.11
CA ALA A 419 31.35 19.20 -22.77
C ALA A 419 30.09 19.86 -22.17
N ASP A 420 29.73 21.09 -22.58
CA ASP A 420 28.60 21.86 -22.05
C ASP A 420 27.23 21.36 -22.54
N ARG A 421 26.87 20.15 -22.11
CA ARG A 421 25.61 19.47 -22.49
C ARG A 421 25.07 18.63 -21.34
N THR A 422 23.83 18.89 -20.92
CA THR A 422 23.16 18.21 -19.79
C THR A 422 22.22 17.07 -20.21
N ASP A 423 22.11 16.78 -21.51
CA ASP A 423 21.39 15.62 -22.06
C ASP A 423 22.10 14.28 -21.84
N GLY A 424 21.40 13.16 -22.05
CA GLY A 424 21.97 11.81 -21.94
C GLY A 424 21.79 11.15 -20.56
N GLU A 425 22.54 10.08 -20.33
CA GLU A 425 22.45 9.25 -19.13
C GLU A 425 23.58 9.53 -18.12
N ILE A 426 23.55 8.82 -17.00
CA ILE A 426 24.48 8.95 -15.86
C ILE A 426 25.94 8.86 -16.33
N ASP A 427 26.27 7.91 -17.19
CA ASP A 427 27.65 7.68 -17.64
C ASP A 427 28.06 8.69 -18.72
N THR A 428 27.12 9.16 -19.55
CA THR A 428 27.33 10.29 -20.49
C THR A 428 27.69 11.58 -19.74
N LEU A 429 26.94 11.89 -18.67
CA LEU A 429 27.19 13.06 -17.84
C LEU A 429 28.50 12.90 -17.05
N SER A 430 28.79 11.71 -16.52
CA SER A 430 30.04 11.43 -15.82
C SER A 430 31.27 11.59 -16.73
N ALA A 431 31.17 11.17 -18.00
CA ALA A 431 32.23 11.37 -18.99
C ALA A 431 32.41 12.86 -19.36
N ARG A 432 31.33 13.64 -19.48
CA ARG A 432 31.42 15.11 -19.70
C ARG A 432 32.00 15.83 -18.49
N ILE A 433 31.68 15.40 -17.26
CA ILE A 433 32.31 15.90 -16.03
C ILE A 433 33.81 15.61 -16.03
N ALA A 434 34.21 14.39 -16.38
CA ALA A 434 35.63 14.04 -16.54
C ALA A 434 36.34 14.91 -17.59
N GLN A 435 35.68 15.22 -18.72
CA GLN A 435 36.22 16.10 -19.75
C GLN A 435 36.36 17.55 -19.30
N ILE A 436 35.34 18.16 -18.67
CA ILE A 436 35.43 19.56 -18.24
C ILE A 436 36.50 19.78 -17.17
N ARG A 437 36.75 18.80 -16.29
CA ARG A 437 37.79 18.84 -15.24
C ARG A 437 39.19 19.04 -15.78
N THR A 438 39.53 18.43 -16.91
CA THR A 438 40.81 18.66 -17.58
C THR A 438 40.98 20.15 -17.94
N TRP A 439 39.90 20.79 -18.39
CA TRP A 439 39.87 22.22 -18.71
C TRP A 439 39.80 23.12 -17.48
N THR A 440 39.11 22.71 -16.41
CA THR A 440 39.14 23.39 -15.10
C THR A 440 40.56 23.39 -14.51
N TYR A 441 41.30 22.29 -14.62
CA TYR A 441 42.72 22.23 -14.24
C TYR A 441 43.58 23.15 -15.10
N VAL A 442 43.44 23.09 -16.44
CA VAL A 442 44.15 23.97 -17.38
C VAL A 442 43.90 25.45 -17.09
N SER A 443 42.66 25.86 -16.81
CA SER A 443 42.33 27.25 -16.50
C SER A 443 42.88 27.74 -15.15
N ASN A 444 43.12 26.84 -14.20
CA ASN A 444 43.80 27.15 -12.93
C ASN A 444 45.34 27.22 -13.05
N ARG A 445 45.94 26.85 -14.20
CA ARG A 445 47.39 26.94 -14.42
C ARG A 445 47.83 28.41 -14.66
N PRO A 446 48.74 28.97 -13.84
CA PRO A 446 49.23 30.33 -14.04
C PRO A 446 49.91 30.51 -15.41
N GLY A 447 49.51 31.54 -16.15
CA GLY A 447 50.14 31.90 -17.43
C GLY A 447 49.91 30.93 -18.58
N TRP A 448 48.96 29.99 -18.48
CA TRP A 448 48.61 29.09 -19.59
C TRP A 448 47.53 29.64 -20.52
N LEU A 449 46.64 30.51 -20.04
CA LEU A 449 45.54 31.13 -20.79
C LEU A 449 45.69 32.66 -20.86
N ALA A 450 45.06 33.29 -21.85
CA ALA A 450 45.05 34.76 -21.99
C ALA A 450 44.09 35.41 -20.98
N ASP A 451 42.82 34.97 -20.92
CA ASP A 451 41.90 35.29 -19.82
C ASP A 451 41.66 34.07 -18.90
N PRO A 452 42.52 33.82 -17.90
CA PRO A 452 42.32 32.71 -16.98
C PRO A 452 41.06 32.87 -16.11
N THR A 453 40.56 34.10 -15.90
CA THR A 453 39.41 34.37 -15.02
C THR A 453 38.12 33.90 -15.69
N HIS A 454 37.88 34.34 -16.94
CA HIS A 454 36.73 33.92 -17.73
C HIS A 454 36.64 32.39 -17.83
N TRP A 455 37.76 31.73 -18.13
CA TRP A 455 37.78 30.28 -18.29
C TRP A 455 37.66 29.50 -16.97
N GLN A 456 38.17 30.04 -15.84
CA GLN A 456 37.94 29.45 -14.51
C GLN A 456 36.45 29.50 -14.12
N GLU A 457 35.78 30.64 -14.30
CA GLU A 457 34.37 30.80 -13.97
C GLU A 457 33.50 29.90 -14.88
N LYS A 458 33.70 29.98 -16.20
CA LYS A 458 32.94 29.23 -17.20
C LYS A 458 33.10 27.71 -17.09
N THR A 459 34.32 27.19 -16.89
CA THR A 459 34.52 25.74 -16.73
C THR A 459 33.92 25.23 -15.42
N ARG A 460 33.95 26.04 -14.35
CA ARG A 460 33.32 25.73 -13.07
C ARG A 460 31.79 25.72 -13.15
N GLU A 461 31.18 26.71 -13.81
CA GLU A 461 29.72 26.73 -14.05
C GLU A 461 29.26 25.49 -14.82
N ILE A 462 30.08 25.00 -15.75
CA ILE A 462 29.81 23.77 -16.50
C ILE A 462 29.99 22.53 -15.61
N GLU A 463 31.05 22.42 -14.79
CA GLU A 463 31.16 21.31 -13.81
C GLU A 463 29.97 21.32 -12.84
N ASP A 464 29.54 22.48 -12.34
CA ASP A 464 28.38 22.63 -11.45
C ASP A 464 27.07 22.20 -12.13
N ARG A 465 26.76 22.73 -13.34
CA ARG A 465 25.54 22.37 -14.10
C ARG A 465 25.49 20.89 -14.47
N LEU A 466 26.62 20.29 -14.89
CA LEU A 466 26.71 18.87 -15.16
C LEU A 466 26.56 18.02 -13.87
N SER A 467 27.14 18.47 -12.76
CA SER A 467 27.07 17.79 -11.46
C SER A 467 25.66 17.73 -10.89
N ASP A 468 24.88 18.81 -11.04
CA ASP A 468 23.49 18.87 -10.61
C ASP A 468 22.59 18.03 -11.52
N ALA A 469 22.79 18.08 -12.84
CA ALA A 469 22.11 17.19 -13.79
C ALA A 469 22.40 15.70 -13.49
N LEU A 470 23.65 15.36 -13.14
CA LEU A 470 24.03 14.01 -12.73
C LEU A 470 23.38 13.61 -11.40
N HIS A 471 23.36 14.52 -10.41
CA HIS A 471 22.65 14.29 -9.15
C HIS A 471 21.16 14.03 -9.39
N GLU A 472 20.49 14.82 -10.24
CA GLU A 472 19.11 14.59 -10.60
C GLU A 472 18.90 13.21 -11.25
N ARG A 473 19.76 12.81 -12.19
CA ARG A 473 19.66 11.50 -12.87
C ARG A 473 19.85 10.34 -11.88
N LEU A 474 20.83 10.43 -10.98
CA LEU A 474 21.03 9.45 -9.90
C LEU A 474 19.80 9.38 -8.99
N THR A 475 19.29 10.52 -8.51
CA THR A 475 18.13 10.57 -7.62
C THR A 475 16.86 10.05 -8.32
N LYS A 476 16.63 10.40 -9.59
CA LYS A 476 15.50 9.89 -10.40
C LYS A 476 15.59 8.38 -10.67
N ARG A 477 16.81 7.80 -10.74
CA ARG A 477 17.03 6.37 -10.98
C ARG A 477 17.05 5.52 -9.70
N PHE A 478 17.53 6.05 -8.58
CA PHE A 478 17.83 5.26 -7.36
C PHE A 478 17.02 5.66 -6.11
N VAL A 479 16.16 6.69 -6.19
CA VAL A 479 15.26 7.09 -5.09
C VAL A 479 13.82 7.22 -5.60
N ASP A 480 12.90 6.41 -5.08
CA ASP A 480 11.47 6.75 -5.17
C ASP A 480 11.15 7.86 -4.16
N ARG A 481 10.92 9.07 -4.69
CA ARG A 481 10.54 10.24 -3.90
C ARG A 481 9.21 10.05 -3.14
N ARG A 482 8.29 9.21 -3.60
CA ARG A 482 7.03 8.96 -2.89
C ARG A 482 7.28 8.17 -1.60
N THR A 483 7.89 6.99 -1.72
CA THR A 483 8.27 6.15 -0.56
C THR A 483 9.24 6.89 0.36
N SER A 484 10.21 7.62 -0.17
CA SER A 484 11.16 8.46 0.59
C SER A 484 10.45 9.48 1.50
N VAL A 485 9.54 10.29 0.94
CA VAL A 485 8.81 11.31 1.72
C VAL A 485 7.83 10.69 2.72
N LEU A 486 7.19 9.57 2.37
CA LEU A 486 6.32 8.82 3.28
C LEU A 486 7.11 8.30 4.49
N MET A 487 8.24 7.62 4.26
CA MET A 487 9.12 7.09 5.31
C MET A 487 9.75 8.20 6.16
N LYS A 488 9.98 9.39 5.60
CA LYS A 488 10.42 10.56 6.35
C LYS A 488 9.34 11.07 7.30
N ARG A 489 8.11 11.30 6.80
CA ARG A 489 6.98 11.79 7.62
C ARG A 489 6.58 10.79 8.72
N LEU A 490 6.57 9.49 8.41
CA LEU A 490 6.36 8.41 9.40
C LEU A 490 7.39 8.44 10.56
N ARG A 491 8.57 9.02 10.36
CA ARG A 491 9.61 9.19 11.38
C ARG A 491 9.58 10.57 12.06
N GLU A 492 9.02 11.60 11.42
CA GLU A 492 9.12 12.99 11.89
C GLU A 492 8.08 13.39 12.95
N ASN A 493 6.91 12.73 13.06
CA ASN A 493 6.06 12.88 14.25
C ASN A 493 5.07 11.73 14.53
N ALA A 494 4.70 11.58 15.81
CA ALA A 494 3.97 10.43 16.34
C ALA A 494 2.44 10.64 16.45
N MET A 495 1.81 11.24 15.43
CA MET A 495 0.36 11.22 15.21
C MET A 495 0.11 11.39 13.72
N LEU A 496 -0.25 10.28 13.05
CA LEU A 496 -0.74 10.30 11.67
C LEU A 496 -2.16 10.85 11.67
N GLU A 497 -2.40 11.96 10.97
CA GLU A 497 -3.75 12.51 10.84
C GLU A 497 -4.51 11.76 9.75
N ALA A 498 -5.71 11.30 10.09
CA ALA A 498 -6.58 10.54 9.21
C ALA A 498 -7.86 11.32 8.93
N GLU A 499 -8.05 11.68 7.67
CA GLU A 499 -9.22 12.41 7.20
C GLU A 499 -10.23 11.42 6.61
N ILE A 500 -11.50 11.53 7.00
CA ILE A 500 -12.57 10.68 6.47
C ILE A 500 -13.49 11.56 5.63
N SER A 501 -13.54 11.26 4.33
CA SER A 501 -14.39 11.92 3.35
C SER A 501 -15.87 11.74 3.68
N VAL A 502 -16.69 12.69 3.22
CA VAL A 502 -18.16 12.60 3.29
C VAL A 502 -18.67 11.32 2.60
N ASN A 503 -17.95 10.82 1.58
CA ASN A 503 -18.25 9.58 0.85
C ASN A 503 -17.79 8.30 1.57
N GLY A 504 -17.25 8.42 2.79
CA GLY A 504 -16.70 7.30 3.57
C GLY A 504 -15.25 6.93 3.23
N ASP A 505 -14.62 7.53 2.22
CA ASP A 505 -13.22 7.30 1.90
C ASP A 505 -12.30 7.72 3.05
N VAL A 506 -11.50 6.78 3.55
CA VAL A 506 -10.54 6.99 4.65
C VAL A 506 -9.17 7.28 4.07
N PHE A 507 -8.68 8.49 4.32
CA PHE A 507 -7.33 8.92 4.01
C PHE A 507 -6.48 8.96 5.27
N VAL A 508 -5.18 8.66 5.16
CA VAL A 508 -4.18 8.90 6.21
C VAL A 508 -3.06 9.71 5.55
N GLU A 509 -2.77 10.91 6.06
CA GLU A 509 -1.79 11.83 5.44
C GLU A 509 -2.04 12.01 3.91
N GLY A 510 -3.31 12.14 3.51
CA GLY A 510 -3.73 12.25 2.10
C GLY A 510 -3.65 10.96 1.25
N HIS A 511 -3.31 9.81 1.85
CA HIS A 511 -3.26 8.51 1.14
C HIS A 511 -4.54 7.71 1.40
N HIS A 512 -5.25 7.29 0.35
CA HIS A 512 -6.48 6.48 0.45
C HIS A 512 -6.14 5.08 0.97
N VAL A 513 -6.68 4.70 2.13
CA VAL A 513 -6.39 3.42 2.82
C VAL A 513 -7.56 2.44 2.70
N GLY A 514 -8.78 2.93 2.54
CA GLY A 514 -9.99 2.12 2.44
C GLY A 514 -11.27 2.95 2.48
N GLN A 515 -12.42 2.27 2.54
CA GLN A 515 -13.74 2.91 2.57
C GLN A 515 -14.55 2.48 3.80
N LEU A 516 -15.29 3.42 4.39
CA LEU A 516 -16.06 3.30 5.62
C LEU A 516 -17.58 3.35 5.37
N THR A 517 -18.16 2.19 5.11
CA THR A 517 -19.59 1.99 4.85
C THR A 517 -20.32 1.63 6.14
N GLY A 518 -21.27 2.46 6.59
CA GLY A 518 -21.99 2.27 7.83
C GLY A 518 -21.05 2.24 9.04
N PHE A 519 -20.91 1.07 9.65
CA PHE A 519 -19.96 0.79 10.75
C PHE A 519 -18.84 -0.21 10.36
N ARG A 520 -18.53 -0.35 9.06
CA ARG A 520 -17.50 -1.28 8.54
C ARG A 520 -16.46 -0.60 7.67
N PHE A 521 -15.20 -0.96 7.87
CA PHE A 521 -14.05 -0.47 7.13
C PHE A 521 -13.50 -1.54 6.19
N THR A 522 -13.49 -1.25 4.89
CA THR A 522 -12.89 -2.12 3.86
C THR A 522 -11.53 -1.54 3.44
N PRO A 523 -10.38 -2.14 3.83
CA PRO A 523 -9.07 -1.68 3.39
C PRO A 523 -8.79 -2.04 1.93
N ILE A 524 -7.98 -1.23 1.26
CA ILE A 524 -7.54 -1.46 -0.12
C ILE A 524 -6.39 -2.47 -0.15
N ALA A 525 -6.52 -3.49 -1.00
CA ALA A 525 -5.46 -4.48 -1.21
C ALA A 525 -4.28 -3.87 -1.99
N GLY A 526 -3.07 -3.95 -1.44
CA GLY A 526 -1.84 -3.51 -2.10
C GLY A 526 -0.71 -3.08 -1.16
N THR A 527 -1.01 -2.75 0.11
CA THR A 527 -0.01 -2.36 1.11
C THR A 527 0.54 -3.57 1.89
N GLU A 528 1.41 -4.37 1.28
CA GLU A 528 2.20 -5.38 1.99
C GLU A 528 3.56 -4.84 2.44
N GLY A 529 3.80 -4.81 3.76
CA GLY A 529 5.06 -4.35 4.34
C GLY A 529 4.99 -4.24 5.87
N PRO A 530 6.11 -3.96 6.56
CA PRO A 530 6.09 -3.67 7.99
C PRO A 530 5.27 -2.39 8.30
N ASP A 531 5.30 -1.43 7.39
CA ASP A 531 4.68 -0.11 7.51
C ASP A 531 3.14 -0.16 7.41
N ALA A 532 2.61 -1.22 6.78
CA ALA A 532 1.16 -1.49 6.73
C ALA A 532 0.54 -1.60 8.14
N LYS A 533 1.29 -2.09 9.13
CA LYS A 533 0.83 -2.14 10.53
C LYS A 533 0.75 -0.74 11.16
N ALA A 534 1.65 0.17 10.81
CA ALA A 534 1.62 1.54 11.32
C ALA A 534 0.41 2.29 10.75
N VAL A 535 0.18 2.17 9.44
CA VAL A 535 -1.02 2.73 8.76
C VAL A 535 -2.30 2.12 9.35
N GLN A 536 -2.40 0.80 9.48
CA GLN A 536 -3.57 0.15 10.12
C GLN A 536 -3.82 0.65 11.55
N THR A 537 -2.78 0.81 12.37
CA THR A 537 -2.93 1.29 13.75
C THR A 537 -3.43 2.74 13.80
N ALA A 538 -2.98 3.59 12.87
CA ALA A 538 -3.49 4.96 12.72
C ALA A 538 -4.96 4.98 12.28
N SER A 539 -5.30 4.26 11.19
CA SER A 539 -6.68 4.13 10.73
C SER A 539 -7.60 3.64 11.84
N GLN A 540 -7.23 2.57 12.57
CA GLN A 540 -8.03 2.02 13.67
C GLN A 540 -8.33 3.06 14.77
N LYS A 541 -7.37 3.92 15.11
CA LYS A 541 -7.55 4.96 16.14
C LYS A 541 -8.50 6.07 15.68
N ALA A 542 -8.44 6.47 14.42
CA ALA A 542 -9.34 7.48 13.85
C ALA A 542 -10.76 6.91 13.62
N LEU A 543 -10.85 5.66 13.13
CA LEU A 543 -12.10 4.93 12.94
C LEU A 543 -12.89 4.82 14.26
N ALA A 544 -12.23 4.61 15.40
CA ALA A 544 -12.91 4.57 16.70
C ALA A 544 -13.66 5.89 17.02
N LEU A 545 -13.03 7.05 16.75
CA LEU A 545 -13.65 8.37 16.99
C LEU A 545 -14.81 8.65 16.03
N GLU A 546 -14.67 8.33 14.74
CA GLU A 546 -15.78 8.46 13.78
C GLU A 546 -16.89 7.44 14.03
N PHE A 547 -16.60 6.25 14.57
CA PHE A 547 -17.64 5.31 14.99
C PHE A 547 -18.43 5.83 16.20
N GLU A 548 -17.82 6.49 17.19
CA GLU A 548 -18.56 7.18 18.25
C GLU A 548 -19.42 8.32 17.68
N ALA A 549 -18.89 9.13 16.75
CA ALA A 549 -19.64 10.21 16.10
C ALA A 549 -20.79 9.70 15.20
N ARG A 550 -20.60 8.60 14.47
CA ARG A 550 -21.66 7.91 13.70
C ARG A 550 -22.70 7.27 14.61
N ALA A 551 -22.28 6.66 15.74
CA ALA A 551 -23.19 6.08 16.72
C ALA A 551 -24.10 7.14 17.35
N ALA A 552 -23.54 8.31 17.71
CA ALA A 552 -24.32 9.44 18.21
C ALA A 552 -25.30 9.98 17.16
N ARG A 553 -24.85 10.17 15.91
CA ARG A 553 -25.71 10.60 14.79
C ARG A 553 -26.86 9.62 14.53
N LEU A 554 -26.58 8.32 14.44
CA LEU A 554 -27.62 7.30 14.27
C LEU A 554 -28.57 7.24 15.48
N HIS A 555 -28.08 7.33 16.71
CA HIS A 555 -28.95 7.33 17.90
C HIS A 555 -29.94 8.51 17.92
N ALA A 556 -29.54 9.66 17.37
CA ALA A 556 -30.40 10.83 17.19
C ALA A 556 -31.27 10.80 15.91
N ALA A 557 -30.98 9.92 14.94
CA ALA A 557 -31.64 9.87 13.64
C ALA A 557 -33.15 9.55 13.76
N GLY A 558 -33.95 10.12 12.85
CA GLY A 558 -35.38 9.87 12.73
C GLY A 558 -35.70 8.48 12.17
N ASN A 559 -36.99 8.12 12.13
CA ASN A 559 -37.42 6.86 11.50
C ASN A 559 -37.42 6.95 9.96
N GLY A 560 -37.37 8.14 9.37
CA GLY A 560 -37.24 8.32 7.91
C GLY A 560 -35.82 8.11 7.38
N ASP A 561 -34.79 8.24 8.23
CA ASP A 561 -33.38 8.01 7.87
C ASP A 561 -33.03 6.51 7.79
N LEU A 562 -33.98 5.64 8.18
CA LEU A 562 -33.82 4.20 8.33
C LEU A 562 -34.80 3.45 7.43
N ALA A 563 -34.30 2.42 6.75
CA ALA A 563 -35.10 1.53 5.90
C ALA A 563 -34.79 0.06 6.17
N ILE A 564 -35.79 -0.81 6.00
CA ILE A 564 -35.59 -2.27 5.91
C ILE A 564 -35.65 -2.64 4.43
N SER A 565 -34.64 -3.32 3.93
CA SER A 565 -34.56 -3.82 2.55
C SER A 565 -35.03 -5.28 2.45
N ALA A 566 -35.49 -5.70 1.26
CA ALA A 566 -35.97 -7.06 1.01
C ALA A 566 -34.88 -8.15 1.16
N ASP A 567 -33.59 -7.76 1.16
CA ASP A 567 -32.42 -8.58 1.51
C ASP A 567 -32.27 -8.83 3.03
N GLY A 568 -33.19 -8.30 3.85
CA GLY A 568 -33.14 -8.36 5.31
C GLY A 568 -32.11 -7.42 5.94
N LEU A 569 -31.50 -6.50 5.18
CA LEU A 569 -30.62 -5.47 5.74
C LEU A 569 -31.43 -4.27 6.26
N VAL A 570 -30.97 -3.71 7.38
CA VAL A 570 -31.39 -2.38 7.84
C VAL A 570 -30.34 -1.37 7.40
N ARG A 571 -30.79 -0.36 6.66
CA ARG A 571 -29.96 0.69 6.08
C ARG A 571 -30.22 2.03 6.76
N TRP A 572 -29.16 2.79 7.02
CA TRP A 572 -29.20 4.17 7.51
C TRP A 572 -28.62 5.08 6.43
N LEU A 573 -29.41 6.03 5.92
CA LEU A 573 -29.02 6.90 4.80
C LEU A 573 -28.48 6.14 3.56
N GLY A 574 -28.93 4.90 3.36
CA GLY A 574 -28.50 3.98 2.29
C GLY A 574 -27.49 2.91 2.73
N ASP A 575 -26.65 3.22 3.72
CA ASP A 575 -25.57 2.34 4.20
C ASP A 575 -26.11 1.21 5.09
N PRO A 576 -25.71 -0.07 4.87
CA PRO A 576 -26.13 -1.19 5.71
C PRO A 576 -25.48 -1.12 7.10
N VAL A 577 -26.30 -1.03 8.15
CA VAL A 577 -25.86 -0.92 9.55
C VAL A 577 -26.26 -2.13 10.42
N ALA A 578 -27.25 -2.90 9.99
CA ALA A 578 -27.62 -4.18 10.61
C ALA A 578 -28.22 -5.16 9.59
N ARG A 579 -28.34 -6.43 10.00
CA ARG A 579 -29.08 -7.49 9.32
C ARG A 579 -30.11 -8.08 10.26
N LEU A 580 -31.30 -8.37 9.75
CA LEU A 580 -32.34 -9.11 10.46
C LEU A 580 -32.08 -10.62 10.34
N SER A 581 -32.52 -11.38 11.34
CA SER A 581 -32.40 -12.83 11.38
C SER A 581 -33.63 -13.45 12.06
N GLY A 582 -33.89 -14.72 11.77
CA GLY A 582 -35.00 -15.45 12.36
C GLY A 582 -34.96 -15.50 13.89
N SER A 583 -36.14 -15.62 14.49
CA SER A 583 -36.33 -15.89 15.92
C SER A 583 -37.53 -16.82 16.11
N ASP A 584 -37.79 -17.22 17.35
CA ASP A 584 -38.96 -18.04 17.70
C ASP A 584 -40.29 -17.38 17.28
N HIS A 585 -40.36 -16.06 17.21
CA HIS A 585 -41.57 -15.29 16.93
C HIS A 585 -41.44 -14.45 15.65
N VAL A 586 -42.21 -14.78 14.60
CA VAL A 586 -42.11 -14.18 13.25
C VAL A 586 -42.08 -12.65 13.28
N MET A 587 -42.96 -12.03 14.07
CA MET A 587 -43.10 -10.56 14.16
C MET A 587 -41.99 -9.87 14.99
N ARG A 588 -40.97 -10.61 15.46
CA ARG A 588 -39.88 -10.11 16.31
C ARG A 588 -38.53 -10.68 15.83
N PRO A 589 -38.06 -10.32 14.63
CA PRO A 589 -36.78 -10.78 14.12
C PRO A 589 -35.63 -10.30 15.01
N ARG A 590 -34.56 -11.09 15.11
CA ARG A 590 -33.37 -10.72 15.86
C ARG A 590 -32.49 -9.79 15.01
N VAL A 591 -32.16 -8.63 15.56
CA VAL A 591 -31.22 -7.68 14.95
C VAL A 591 -29.78 -8.15 15.19
N ILE A 592 -28.95 -8.11 14.15
CA ILE A 592 -27.51 -8.36 14.19
C ILE A 592 -26.81 -7.12 13.62
N LEU A 593 -26.00 -6.43 14.41
CA LEU A 593 -25.25 -5.25 13.93
C LEU A 593 -24.19 -5.63 12.89
N LEU A 594 -24.07 -4.81 11.85
CA LEU A 594 -23.01 -4.88 10.85
C LEU A 594 -21.95 -3.83 11.17
N ALA A 595 -21.14 -4.13 12.19
CA ALA A 595 -20.08 -3.26 12.68
C ALA A 595 -18.79 -4.04 12.94
N ASP A 596 -17.66 -3.37 12.83
CA ASP A 596 -16.33 -3.92 13.14
C ASP A 596 -15.99 -3.82 14.63
N GLU A 597 -14.87 -4.43 15.04
CA GLU A 597 -14.48 -4.59 16.45
C GLU A 597 -14.29 -3.28 17.22
N GLN A 598 -14.07 -2.15 16.54
CA GLN A 598 -13.86 -0.85 17.18
C GLN A 598 -15.16 -0.23 17.72
N LEU A 599 -16.35 -0.65 17.25
CA LEU A 599 -17.63 -0.21 17.82
C LEU A 599 -17.92 -0.99 19.12
N THR A 600 -17.53 -0.37 20.25
CA THR A 600 -17.55 -0.99 21.59
C THR A 600 -18.37 -0.17 22.61
N GLY A 601 -18.67 -0.81 23.75
CA GLY A 601 -19.34 -0.17 24.89
C GLY A 601 -20.66 0.51 24.55
N ASN A 602 -20.97 1.59 25.27
CA ASN A 602 -22.23 2.32 25.16
C ASN A 602 -22.58 2.71 23.71
N ALA A 603 -21.60 3.08 22.88
CA ALA A 603 -21.84 3.46 21.48
C ALA A 603 -22.51 2.34 20.67
N ARG A 604 -22.06 1.09 20.88
CA ARG A 604 -22.65 -0.12 20.29
C ARG A 604 -24.09 -0.34 20.77
N ASP A 605 -24.32 -0.16 22.08
CA ASP A 605 -25.64 -0.40 22.70
C ASP A 605 -26.66 0.68 22.30
N HIS A 606 -26.24 1.94 22.19
CA HIS A 606 -27.05 3.04 21.64
C HIS A 606 -27.46 2.78 20.19
N VAL A 607 -26.59 2.20 19.36
CA VAL A 607 -26.90 1.80 17.98
C VAL A 607 -27.86 0.60 17.95
N ALA A 608 -27.59 -0.45 18.73
CA ALA A 608 -28.46 -1.62 18.83
C ALA A 608 -29.88 -1.23 19.24
N ALA A 609 -30.04 -0.53 20.36
CA ALA A 609 -31.32 -0.10 20.89
C ALA A 609 -32.06 0.87 19.95
N ARG A 610 -31.36 1.67 19.14
CA ARG A 610 -31.97 2.54 18.13
C ARG A 610 -32.55 1.76 16.96
N ILE A 611 -31.80 0.77 16.46
CA ILE A 611 -32.21 -0.08 15.33
C ILE A 611 -33.34 -1.02 15.77
N GLU A 612 -33.24 -1.67 16.93
CA GLU A 612 -34.32 -2.49 17.48
C GLU A 612 -35.61 -1.69 17.69
N ARG A 613 -35.52 -0.44 18.18
CA ARG A 613 -36.68 0.45 18.30
C ARG A 613 -37.30 0.77 16.94
N PHE A 614 -36.49 1.02 15.91
CA PHE A 614 -36.98 1.23 14.54
C PHE A 614 -37.67 -0.02 13.97
N VAL A 615 -37.02 -1.19 14.04
CA VAL A 615 -37.53 -2.45 13.49
C VAL A 615 -38.85 -2.84 14.16
N ASN A 616 -38.93 -2.81 15.48
CA ASN A 616 -40.16 -3.08 16.22
C ASN A 616 -41.28 -2.09 15.86
N HIS A 617 -40.97 -0.78 15.80
CA HIS A 617 -41.95 0.24 15.43
C HIS A 617 -42.45 0.05 13.98
N HIS A 618 -41.56 -0.18 13.02
CA HIS A 618 -41.88 -0.39 11.61
C HIS A 618 -42.79 -1.63 11.42
N ILE A 619 -42.46 -2.75 12.06
CA ILE A 619 -43.29 -3.96 12.04
C ILE A 619 -44.65 -3.70 12.69
N SER A 620 -44.71 -3.08 13.88
CA SER A 620 -45.98 -2.78 14.54
C SER A 620 -46.86 -1.77 13.77
N THR A 621 -46.25 -0.93 12.92
CA THR A 621 -46.97 0.07 12.11
C THR A 621 -47.54 -0.56 10.83
N ILE A 622 -46.71 -1.28 10.06
CA ILE A 622 -47.13 -1.89 8.79
C ILE A 622 -48.05 -3.10 9.02
N LEU A 623 -47.75 -3.92 10.03
CA LEU A 623 -48.53 -5.10 10.39
C LEU A 623 -49.48 -4.86 11.58
N LYS A 624 -49.85 -3.61 11.84
CA LYS A 624 -50.80 -3.23 12.89
C LYS A 624 -52.05 -4.13 12.96
N PRO A 625 -52.71 -4.53 11.86
CA PRO A 625 -53.89 -5.40 11.93
C PRO A 625 -53.63 -6.81 12.48
N LEU A 626 -52.39 -7.31 12.42
CA LEU A 626 -51.98 -8.55 13.11
C LEU A 626 -51.64 -8.28 14.58
N ASP A 627 -50.99 -7.16 14.88
CA ASP A 627 -50.56 -6.79 16.23
C ASP A 627 -51.77 -6.44 17.14
N ASP A 628 -52.75 -5.71 16.60
CA ASP A 628 -54.05 -5.44 17.23
C ASP A 628 -54.84 -6.74 17.49
N LEU A 629 -54.86 -7.67 16.53
CA LEU A 629 -55.53 -8.97 16.65
C LEU A 629 -54.81 -9.92 17.63
N GLN A 630 -53.47 -9.86 17.70
CA GLN A 630 -52.68 -10.61 18.67
C GLN A 630 -52.90 -10.11 20.11
N ARG A 631 -53.22 -8.82 20.30
CA ARG A 631 -53.52 -8.19 21.59
C ARG A 631 -55.02 -8.05 21.89
N ALA A 632 -55.88 -8.74 21.15
CA ALA A 632 -57.32 -8.70 21.35
C ALA A 632 -57.76 -9.43 22.63
N GLU A 633 -57.85 -8.69 23.74
CA GLU A 633 -58.29 -9.19 25.05
C GLU A 633 -59.80 -9.39 25.14
N ASP A 634 -60.60 -8.64 24.37
CA ASP A 634 -62.06 -8.77 24.32
C ASP A 634 -62.53 -10.04 23.57
N LEU A 635 -61.68 -10.63 22.72
CA LEU A 635 -61.94 -11.92 22.09
C LEU A 635 -61.77 -13.07 23.09
N GLN A 636 -62.82 -13.88 23.23
CA GLN A 636 -62.90 -15.03 24.12
C GLN A 636 -63.28 -16.31 23.37
N GLY A 637 -63.09 -17.48 24.01
CA GLY A 637 -63.49 -18.78 23.47
C GLY A 637 -62.99 -19.06 22.05
N LEU A 638 -63.89 -19.55 21.20
CA LEU A 638 -63.59 -19.89 19.79
C LEU A 638 -63.13 -18.67 18.96
N ALA A 639 -63.59 -17.45 19.28
CA ALA A 639 -63.14 -16.25 18.58
C ALA A 639 -61.65 -16.00 18.81
N LYS A 640 -61.17 -16.17 20.06
CA LYS A 640 -59.75 -16.04 20.42
C LYS A 640 -58.90 -17.14 19.79
N GLY A 641 -59.41 -18.38 19.73
CA GLY A 641 -58.75 -19.50 19.06
C GLY A 641 -58.55 -19.25 17.57
N LEU A 642 -59.61 -18.80 16.87
CA LEU A 642 -59.54 -18.46 15.45
C LEU A 642 -58.66 -17.24 15.17
N ALA A 643 -58.66 -16.23 16.04
CA ALA A 643 -57.73 -15.10 15.98
C ALA A 643 -56.27 -15.55 16.09
N PHE A 644 -55.95 -16.41 17.06
CA PHE A 644 -54.60 -16.97 17.23
C PHE A 644 -54.15 -17.75 15.99
N GLN A 645 -54.98 -18.65 15.46
CA GLN A 645 -54.68 -19.38 14.22
C GLN A 645 -54.45 -18.43 13.03
N LEU A 646 -55.18 -17.32 12.96
CA LEU A 646 -55.07 -16.32 11.88
C LEU A 646 -53.77 -15.51 11.99
N VAL A 647 -53.31 -15.20 13.22
CA VAL A 647 -52.00 -14.56 13.47
C VAL A 647 -50.85 -15.51 13.14
N GLU A 648 -50.90 -16.77 13.57
CA GLU A 648 -49.91 -17.81 13.19
C GLU A 648 -49.84 -18.03 11.67
N ASN A 649 -50.96 -17.84 10.96
CA ASN A 649 -51.04 -17.92 9.50
C ASN A 649 -50.82 -16.57 8.78
N LEU A 650 -50.28 -15.57 9.49
CA LEU A 650 -49.92 -14.24 8.96
C LEU A 650 -51.08 -13.55 8.21
N GLY A 651 -52.31 -13.76 8.70
CA GLY A 651 -53.51 -13.08 8.22
C GLY A 651 -54.31 -13.79 7.14
N VAL A 652 -53.95 -15.04 6.78
CA VAL A 652 -54.68 -15.85 5.77
C VAL A 652 -54.88 -17.30 6.21
N LEU A 653 -56.11 -17.65 6.60
CA LEU A 653 -56.57 -19.02 6.81
C LEU A 653 -57.43 -19.51 5.62
N PHE A 654 -57.35 -20.81 5.31
CA PHE A 654 -58.27 -21.45 4.37
C PHE A 654 -59.48 -22.00 5.14
N ARG A 655 -60.68 -21.52 4.79
CA ARG A 655 -61.93 -21.74 5.56
C ARG A 655 -62.28 -23.22 5.73
N ARG A 656 -61.85 -24.07 4.79
CA ARG A 656 -62.04 -25.53 4.85
C ARG A 656 -61.41 -26.12 6.12
N ASP A 657 -60.25 -25.63 6.52
CA ASP A 657 -59.43 -26.27 7.55
C ASP A 657 -59.99 -25.96 8.96
N VAL A 658 -60.71 -24.84 9.08
CA VAL A 658 -61.40 -24.35 10.28
C VAL A 658 -62.94 -24.47 10.21
N THR A 659 -63.47 -25.38 9.36
CA THR A 659 -64.91 -25.40 9.02
C THR A 659 -65.83 -25.52 10.23
N GLU A 660 -65.52 -26.40 11.19
CA GLU A 660 -66.40 -26.64 12.35
C GLU A 660 -66.30 -25.53 13.40
N GLU A 661 -65.12 -24.92 13.56
CA GLU A 661 -64.92 -23.73 14.39
C GLU A 661 -65.75 -22.54 13.86
N VAL A 662 -65.72 -22.31 12.55
CA VAL A 662 -66.48 -21.23 11.90
C VAL A 662 -68.00 -21.45 12.00
N LYS A 663 -68.46 -22.71 11.94
CA LYS A 663 -69.88 -23.06 12.13
C LYS A 663 -70.34 -22.82 13.57
N SER A 664 -69.51 -23.21 14.55
CA SER A 664 -69.82 -23.11 15.98
C SER A 664 -69.57 -21.71 16.56
N LEU A 665 -68.78 -20.87 15.89
CA LEU A 665 -68.63 -19.46 16.23
C LEU A 665 -69.95 -18.71 16.05
N ASP A 666 -70.40 -18.09 17.14
CA ASP A 666 -71.62 -17.31 17.25
C ASP A 666 -71.58 -15.97 16.49
N GLN A 667 -72.69 -15.24 16.52
CA GLN A 667 -72.80 -13.98 15.78
C GLN A 667 -71.96 -12.85 16.42
N ASP A 668 -71.82 -12.84 17.74
CA ASP A 668 -71.10 -11.78 18.48
C ASP A 668 -69.58 -11.97 18.43
N GLY A 669 -69.08 -13.20 18.45
CA GLY A 669 -67.71 -13.54 18.12
C GLY A 669 -67.37 -13.19 16.67
N ARG A 670 -68.28 -13.46 15.71
CA ARG A 670 -68.12 -13.00 14.31
C ARG A 670 -68.15 -11.48 14.17
N ALA A 671 -68.99 -10.78 14.93
CA ALA A 671 -69.03 -9.31 14.94
C ALA A 671 -67.74 -8.73 15.51
N SER A 672 -67.22 -9.31 16.60
CA SER A 672 -65.97 -8.90 17.24
C SER A 672 -64.76 -9.14 16.34
N MET A 673 -64.67 -10.29 15.68
CA MET A 673 -63.62 -10.55 14.67
C MET A 673 -63.67 -9.54 13.51
N ARG A 674 -64.85 -9.08 13.08
CA ARG A 674 -64.99 -8.03 12.06
C ARG A 674 -64.52 -6.66 12.53
N ARG A 675 -64.60 -6.33 13.83
CA ARG A 675 -64.04 -5.08 14.39
C ARG A 675 -62.52 -5.02 14.20
N TYR A 676 -61.83 -6.17 14.26
CA TYR A 676 -60.41 -6.33 13.92
C TYR A 676 -60.14 -6.50 12.40
N GLY A 677 -61.10 -6.16 11.54
CA GLY A 677 -60.92 -6.19 10.08
C GLY A 677 -60.93 -7.59 9.42
N VAL A 678 -61.22 -8.65 10.18
CA VAL A 678 -61.28 -10.03 9.64
C VAL A 678 -62.52 -10.20 8.74
N ARG A 679 -62.32 -10.65 7.50
CA ARG A 679 -63.38 -11.04 6.57
C ARG A 679 -63.52 -12.56 6.50
N PHE A 680 -64.77 -13.02 6.54
CA PHE A 680 -65.15 -14.43 6.39
C PHE A 680 -65.64 -14.68 4.96
N GLY A 681 -64.72 -15.02 4.06
CA GLY A 681 -65.02 -15.35 2.67
C GLY A 681 -65.65 -16.73 2.49
N ALA A 682 -65.93 -17.12 1.24
CA ALA A 682 -66.34 -18.47 0.88
C ALA A 682 -65.19 -19.47 1.00
N TYR A 683 -63.97 -19.10 0.56
CA TYR A 683 -62.80 -19.99 0.58
C TYR A 683 -61.80 -19.64 1.68
N HIS A 684 -61.60 -18.37 2.02
CA HIS A 684 -60.61 -17.92 3.01
C HIS A 684 -61.21 -17.09 4.14
N ILE A 685 -60.52 -17.07 5.27
CA ILE A 685 -60.71 -16.10 6.36
C ILE A 685 -59.44 -15.28 6.43
N PHE A 686 -59.54 -13.97 6.25
CA PHE A 686 -58.38 -13.13 6.01
C PHE A 686 -58.59 -11.68 6.44
N VAL A 687 -57.49 -10.95 6.64
CA VAL A 687 -57.51 -9.51 6.90
C VAL A 687 -57.08 -8.76 5.63
N PRO A 688 -57.98 -8.07 4.91
CA PRO A 688 -57.68 -7.49 3.59
C PRO A 688 -56.56 -6.45 3.60
N ALA A 689 -56.35 -5.76 4.71
CA ALA A 689 -55.29 -4.76 4.86
C ALA A 689 -53.88 -5.35 4.67
N LEU A 690 -53.69 -6.64 4.97
CA LEU A 690 -52.41 -7.35 4.86
C LEU A 690 -52.12 -7.84 3.43
N LEU A 691 -53.10 -7.81 2.53
CA LEU A 691 -52.94 -8.12 1.11
C LEU A 691 -52.46 -6.91 0.29
N LYS A 692 -52.13 -5.79 0.94
CA LYS A 692 -51.47 -4.63 0.32
C LYS A 692 -49.97 -4.91 0.13
N PRO A 693 -49.28 -4.28 -0.85
CA PRO A 693 -47.88 -4.56 -1.15
C PRO A 693 -46.93 -4.52 0.06
N ALA A 694 -46.84 -3.41 0.79
CA ALA A 694 -45.88 -3.27 1.90
C ALA A 694 -46.13 -4.25 3.07
N PRO A 695 -47.38 -4.49 3.54
CA PRO A 695 -47.66 -5.59 4.46
C PRO A 695 -47.29 -6.98 3.94
N ALA A 696 -47.59 -7.29 2.68
CA ALA A 696 -47.28 -8.58 2.08
C ALA A 696 -45.76 -8.79 1.89
N GLU A 697 -45.03 -7.75 1.53
CA GLU A 697 -43.57 -7.72 1.43
C GLU A 697 -42.93 -8.01 2.80
N LEU A 698 -43.34 -7.28 3.84
CA LEU A 698 -42.81 -7.47 5.19
C LEU A 698 -43.20 -8.83 5.79
N ILE A 699 -44.42 -9.33 5.53
CA ILE A 699 -44.84 -10.70 5.87
C ILE A 699 -43.96 -11.74 5.18
N THR A 700 -43.64 -11.54 3.90
CA THR A 700 -42.81 -12.45 3.12
C THR A 700 -41.36 -12.46 3.63
N LEU A 701 -40.78 -11.28 3.90
CA LEU A 701 -39.46 -11.13 4.52
C LEU A 701 -39.38 -11.79 5.90
N LEU A 702 -40.32 -11.50 6.80
CA LEU A 702 -40.31 -12.06 8.16
C LEU A 702 -40.52 -13.58 8.16
N TRP A 703 -41.36 -14.10 7.27
CA TRP A 703 -41.50 -15.55 7.09
C TRP A 703 -40.21 -16.17 6.53
N ALA A 704 -39.61 -15.58 5.51
CA ALA A 704 -38.36 -16.06 4.92
C ALA A 704 -37.20 -16.07 5.94
N LEU A 705 -37.09 -15.02 6.76
CA LEU A 705 -36.10 -14.94 7.84
C LEU A 705 -36.25 -16.05 8.90
N LYS A 706 -37.47 -16.53 9.18
CA LYS A 706 -37.70 -17.65 10.13
C LYS A 706 -37.54 -19.04 9.49
N ASN A 707 -37.80 -19.18 8.19
CA ASN A 707 -37.92 -20.48 7.50
C ASN A 707 -36.79 -20.74 6.47
N ASP A 708 -35.67 -20.01 6.58
CA ASP A 708 -34.52 -20.06 5.68
C ASP A 708 -34.92 -19.92 4.20
N GLY A 709 -35.70 -18.88 3.94
CA GLY A 709 -36.45 -18.68 2.69
C GLY A 709 -35.89 -17.62 1.73
N LEU A 710 -34.82 -16.90 2.10
CA LEU A 710 -34.31 -15.77 1.30
C LEU A 710 -33.70 -16.23 -0.04
N ASP A 711 -32.92 -17.32 -0.02
CA ASP A 711 -32.22 -17.86 -1.20
C ASP A 711 -33.10 -18.80 -2.05
N LYS A 712 -34.43 -18.82 -1.82
CA LYS A 712 -35.35 -19.75 -2.47
C LYS A 712 -36.04 -19.15 -3.71
N PRO A 713 -36.28 -19.94 -4.78
CA PRO A 713 -36.98 -19.47 -5.97
C PRO A 713 -38.39 -18.92 -5.66
N GLY A 714 -38.68 -17.72 -6.20
CA GLY A 714 -39.93 -17.00 -5.99
C GLY A 714 -39.94 -16.04 -4.80
N TYR A 715 -38.85 -15.94 -4.04
CA TYR A 715 -38.67 -14.87 -3.05
C TYR A 715 -38.47 -13.52 -3.75
N GLY A 716 -39.13 -12.46 -3.28
CA GLY A 716 -39.11 -11.13 -3.89
C GLY A 716 -40.00 -11.00 -5.15
N ASP A 717 -39.89 -11.93 -6.10
CA ASP A 717 -40.49 -11.88 -7.45
C ASP A 717 -41.99 -11.50 -7.49
N LEU A 718 -42.78 -11.97 -6.52
CA LEU A 718 -44.24 -11.80 -6.51
C LEU A 718 -44.69 -10.43 -5.98
N ILE A 719 -43.83 -9.71 -5.24
CA ILE A 719 -44.18 -8.42 -4.62
C ILE A 719 -44.30 -7.28 -5.65
N PRO A 720 -43.37 -7.11 -6.63
CA PRO A 720 -43.56 -6.17 -7.74
C PRO A 720 -44.84 -6.43 -8.54
N VAL A 721 -45.22 -7.71 -8.71
CA VAL A 721 -46.43 -8.08 -9.47
C VAL A 721 -47.72 -7.76 -8.69
N LEU A 722 -47.68 -7.87 -7.35
CA LEU A 722 -48.74 -7.38 -6.46
C LEU A 722 -48.82 -5.84 -6.48
N ALA A 723 -47.68 -5.15 -6.46
CA ALA A 723 -47.58 -3.69 -6.52
C ALA A 723 -48.11 -3.11 -7.85
N ALA A 724 -47.84 -3.81 -8.97
CA ALA A 724 -48.44 -3.56 -10.28
C ALA A 724 -49.95 -3.88 -10.37
N GLY A 725 -50.61 -4.16 -9.24
CA GLY A 725 -52.06 -4.31 -9.14
C GLY A 725 -52.65 -5.59 -9.74
N ARG A 726 -51.83 -6.52 -10.24
CA ARG A 726 -52.33 -7.67 -11.02
C ARG A 726 -53.20 -8.61 -10.18
N THR A 727 -54.40 -8.88 -10.68
CA THR A 727 -55.46 -9.64 -9.98
C THR A 727 -55.24 -11.15 -10.05
N SER A 728 -54.62 -11.63 -11.13
CA SER A 728 -54.11 -12.99 -11.27
C SER A 728 -52.79 -13.02 -12.05
N VAL A 729 -52.03 -14.09 -11.85
CA VAL A 729 -50.73 -14.34 -12.49
C VAL A 729 -50.66 -15.77 -13.03
N VAL A 730 -49.75 -16.04 -13.95
CA VAL A 730 -49.32 -17.41 -14.30
C VAL A 730 -48.38 -17.91 -13.19
N THR A 731 -48.45 -19.20 -12.86
CA THR A 731 -47.57 -19.82 -11.87
C THR A 731 -46.29 -20.33 -12.50
N ASP A 732 -45.15 -20.04 -11.88
CA ASP A 732 -43.91 -20.74 -12.17
C ASP A 732 -43.88 -22.08 -11.38
N PRO A 733 -43.65 -23.23 -12.02
CA PRO A 733 -43.49 -24.52 -11.32
C PRO A 733 -42.28 -24.60 -10.37
N GLY A 734 -41.27 -23.74 -10.56
CA GLY A 734 -40.06 -23.69 -9.74
C GLY A 734 -40.20 -22.88 -8.44
N TYR A 735 -41.17 -21.96 -8.36
CA TYR A 735 -41.39 -21.13 -7.16
C TYR A 735 -42.02 -21.94 -6.01
N GLU A 736 -41.59 -21.70 -4.76
CA GLU A 736 -42.28 -22.29 -3.61
C GLU A 736 -43.71 -21.74 -3.50
N ARG A 737 -44.70 -22.65 -3.45
CA ARG A 737 -46.13 -22.32 -3.34
C ARG A 737 -46.49 -21.43 -2.14
N THR A 738 -45.63 -21.41 -1.12
CA THR A 738 -45.80 -20.57 0.08
C THR A 738 -45.63 -19.08 -0.24
N PHE A 739 -44.73 -18.69 -1.15
CA PHE A 739 -44.56 -17.29 -1.52
C PHE A 739 -45.82 -16.70 -2.17
N TYR A 740 -46.55 -17.49 -2.97
CA TYR A 740 -47.87 -17.08 -3.46
C TYR A 740 -48.83 -16.79 -2.30
N LYS A 741 -48.91 -17.67 -1.27
CA LYS A 741 -49.78 -17.43 -0.09
C LYS A 741 -49.39 -16.14 0.63
N LEU A 742 -48.09 -15.91 0.87
CA LEU A 742 -47.58 -14.74 1.59
C LEU A 742 -47.81 -13.43 0.82
N ALA A 743 -47.64 -13.46 -0.51
CA ALA A 743 -48.00 -12.36 -1.42
C ALA A 743 -49.52 -12.19 -1.65
N GLY A 744 -50.37 -12.91 -0.91
CA GLY A 744 -51.83 -12.76 -0.98
C GLY A 744 -52.53 -13.45 -2.15
N PHE A 745 -51.84 -14.33 -2.87
CA PHE A 745 -52.37 -15.15 -3.97
C PHE A 745 -52.68 -16.58 -3.51
N ARG A 746 -53.73 -17.16 -4.08
CA ARG A 746 -54.02 -18.60 -3.99
C ARG A 746 -53.57 -19.29 -5.27
N PHE A 747 -52.67 -20.25 -5.15
CA PHE A 747 -52.22 -21.15 -6.22
C PHE A 747 -53.37 -22.10 -6.63
N LEU A 748 -53.73 -22.14 -7.93
CA LEU A 748 -54.90 -22.85 -8.49
C LEU A 748 -54.60 -23.57 -9.83
N GLY A 749 -53.47 -24.25 -9.95
CA GLY A 749 -53.06 -24.92 -11.20
C GLY A 749 -52.01 -24.10 -11.92
N LYS A 750 -52.19 -23.77 -13.21
CA LYS A 750 -51.27 -22.88 -13.96
C LYS A 750 -51.39 -21.40 -13.59
N ARG A 751 -52.37 -21.01 -12.77
CA ARG A 751 -52.56 -19.62 -12.32
C ARG A 751 -52.68 -19.50 -10.82
N ALA A 752 -52.26 -18.36 -10.32
CA ALA A 752 -52.48 -17.93 -8.95
C ALA A 752 -53.31 -16.63 -8.97
N VAL A 753 -54.30 -16.53 -8.09
CA VAL A 753 -55.28 -15.43 -8.09
C VAL A 753 -55.31 -14.80 -6.70
N ARG A 754 -55.37 -13.46 -6.63
CA ARG A 754 -55.47 -12.76 -5.35
C ARG A 754 -56.70 -13.19 -4.55
N ILE A 755 -56.51 -13.39 -3.24
CA ILE A 755 -57.56 -13.89 -2.34
C ILE A 755 -58.78 -12.94 -2.34
N ASP A 756 -58.56 -11.63 -2.31
CA ASP A 756 -59.64 -10.64 -2.34
C ASP A 756 -60.41 -10.56 -3.68
N ILE A 757 -59.85 -11.14 -4.75
CA ILE A 757 -60.52 -11.33 -6.05
C ILE A 757 -61.29 -12.64 -6.06
N LEU A 758 -60.73 -13.72 -5.50
CA LEU A 758 -61.40 -15.03 -5.40
C LEU A 758 -62.66 -15.00 -4.53
N GLU A 759 -62.65 -14.26 -3.42
CA GLU A 759 -63.87 -14.10 -2.62
C GLU A 759 -64.92 -13.25 -3.35
N ARG A 760 -64.51 -12.22 -4.10
CA ARG A 760 -65.42 -11.45 -4.99
C ARG A 760 -66.02 -12.33 -6.10
N LEU A 761 -65.22 -13.21 -6.71
CA LEU A 761 -65.70 -14.22 -7.66
C LEU A 761 -66.72 -15.17 -6.98
N ALA A 762 -66.48 -15.58 -5.74
CA ALA A 762 -67.42 -16.42 -4.98
C ALA A 762 -68.73 -15.70 -4.66
N ASP A 763 -68.67 -14.38 -4.39
CA ASP A 763 -69.84 -13.54 -4.18
C ASP A 763 -70.64 -13.29 -5.47
N LEU A 764 -69.99 -13.28 -6.65
CA LEU A 764 -70.68 -13.28 -7.96
C LEU A 764 -71.34 -14.64 -8.29
N ILE A 765 -70.66 -15.76 -8.00
CA ILE A 765 -71.19 -17.10 -8.32
C ILE A 765 -72.33 -17.51 -7.38
N ARG A 766 -72.33 -17.06 -6.12
CA ARG A 766 -73.30 -17.50 -5.10
C ARG A 766 -74.77 -17.20 -5.47
N PRO A 767 -75.16 -16.00 -5.95
CA PRO A 767 -76.51 -15.75 -6.45
C PRO A 767 -76.92 -16.69 -7.59
N LEU A 768 -76.01 -17.02 -8.52
CA LEU A 768 -76.32 -17.88 -9.68
C LEU A 768 -76.70 -19.31 -9.25
N LEU A 769 -76.10 -19.78 -8.14
CA LEU A 769 -76.36 -21.09 -7.52
C LEU A 769 -77.43 -21.05 -6.41
N GLN A 770 -78.03 -19.89 -6.14
CA GLN A 770 -79.14 -19.71 -5.19
C GLN A 770 -80.46 -19.33 -5.87
N TRP A 771 -80.38 -18.73 -7.06
CA TRP A 771 -81.51 -18.51 -7.96
C TRP A 771 -82.25 -19.81 -8.27
N LYS A 772 -83.56 -19.71 -8.49
CA LYS A 772 -84.40 -20.83 -8.92
C LYS A 772 -85.27 -20.44 -10.12
N PRO A 773 -85.51 -21.35 -11.08
CA PRO A 773 -86.53 -21.16 -12.12
C PRO A 773 -87.85 -20.64 -11.54
N GLY A 774 -88.39 -19.59 -12.16
CA GLY A 774 -89.63 -18.91 -11.72
C GLY A 774 -89.44 -17.73 -10.76
N GLN A 775 -88.22 -17.28 -10.48
CA GLN A 775 -87.98 -15.99 -9.78
C GLN A 775 -87.93 -14.81 -10.76
N ALA A 776 -88.49 -13.67 -10.37
CA ALA A 776 -88.82 -12.51 -11.23
C ALA A 776 -87.63 -11.76 -11.88
N SER A 777 -86.39 -12.17 -11.61
CA SER A 777 -85.23 -11.82 -12.42
C SER A 777 -84.23 -12.98 -12.41
N ARG A 778 -83.66 -13.30 -13.57
CA ARG A 778 -82.56 -14.27 -13.70
C ARG A 778 -81.24 -13.50 -13.72
N PRO A 779 -80.34 -13.70 -12.74
CA PRO A 779 -78.98 -13.15 -12.80
C PRO A 779 -78.24 -13.60 -14.06
N GLU A 780 -77.42 -12.71 -14.64
CA GLU A 780 -76.58 -13.04 -15.79
C GLU A 780 -75.68 -14.26 -15.46
N GLY A 781 -75.71 -15.28 -16.32
CA GLY A 781 -74.97 -16.52 -16.14
C GLY A 781 -75.65 -17.59 -15.28
N ALA A 782 -76.80 -17.34 -14.64
CA ALA A 782 -77.56 -18.41 -13.97
C ALA A 782 -78.25 -19.33 -15.00
N TYR A 783 -78.15 -20.66 -14.82
CA TYR A 783 -78.74 -21.64 -15.75
C TYR A 783 -80.00 -22.31 -15.17
N ASP A 784 -79.84 -23.22 -14.20
CA ASP A 784 -80.93 -24.05 -13.62
C ASP A 784 -81.00 -24.00 -12.08
N GLY A 785 -80.28 -23.07 -11.44
CA GLY A 785 -80.14 -23.01 -9.98
C GLY A 785 -79.19 -24.05 -9.38
N ARG A 786 -78.49 -24.83 -10.20
CA ARG A 786 -77.43 -25.79 -9.80
C ARG A 786 -76.17 -25.66 -10.66
N ARG A 787 -76.30 -25.10 -11.85
CA ARG A 787 -75.26 -24.80 -12.84
C ARG A 787 -75.28 -23.32 -13.22
N PHE A 788 -74.12 -22.79 -13.62
CA PHE A 788 -73.95 -21.43 -14.13
C PHE A 788 -72.97 -21.39 -15.32
N THR A 789 -72.99 -20.31 -16.12
CA THR A 789 -72.01 -20.01 -17.17
C THR A 789 -71.10 -18.86 -16.76
N THR A 790 -69.89 -18.81 -17.32
CA THR A 790 -68.90 -17.75 -17.08
C THR A 790 -69.33 -16.44 -17.74
N THR A 791 -69.52 -15.38 -16.96
CA THR A 791 -69.90 -14.05 -17.48
C THR A 791 -68.69 -13.14 -17.72
N THR A 792 -68.87 -12.11 -18.55
CA THR A 792 -67.84 -11.09 -18.83
C THR A 792 -67.34 -10.40 -17.55
N ALA A 793 -68.23 -10.21 -16.58
CA ALA A 793 -67.88 -9.65 -15.27
C ALA A 793 -66.89 -10.52 -14.48
N MET A 794 -67.01 -11.86 -14.54
CA MET A 794 -66.07 -12.78 -13.88
C MET A 794 -64.68 -12.73 -14.51
N LEU A 795 -64.61 -12.72 -15.85
CA LEU A 795 -63.35 -12.63 -16.60
C LEU A 795 -62.63 -11.30 -16.33
N SER A 796 -63.40 -10.21 -16.31
CA SER A 796 -62.91 -8.85 -16.06
C SER A 796 -62.23 -8.72 -14.69
N ILE A 797 -62.87 -9.15 -13.59
CA ILE A 797 -62.27 -9.02 -12.25
C ILE A 797 -61.01 -9.87 -12.06
N LEU A 798 -60.86 -10.95 -12.84
CA LEU A 798 -59.70 -11.86 -12.77
C LEU A 798 -58.53 -11.43 -13.67
N GLY A 799 -58.74 -10.54 -14.64
CA GLY A 799 -57.74 -10.21 -15.67
C GLY A 799 -57.27 -11.45 -16.43
N ALA A 800 -58.22 -12.32 -16.79
CA ALA A 800 -57.96 -13.70 -17.22
C ALA A 800 -58.82 -14.11 -18.42
N THR A 801 -58.32 -15.06 -19.21
CA THR A 801 -59.01 -15.61 -20.39
C THR A 801 -60.11 -16.61 -19.99
N LEU A 802 -60.92 -17.04 -20.96
CA LEU A 802 -61.88 -18.14 -20.76
C LEU A 802 -61.19 -19.45 -20.34
N GLU A 803 -60.03 -19.76 -20.92
CA GLU A 803 -59.27 -20.98 -20.62
C GLU A 803 -58.67 -20.94 -19.21
N ASP A 804 -58.17 -19.77 -18.79
CA ASP A 804 -57.74 -19.51 -17.42
C ASP A 804 -58.90 -19.67 -16.41
N MET A 805 -60.08 -19.15 -16.76
CA MET A 805 -61.29 -19.25 -15.94
C MET A 805 -61.69 -20.71 -15.74
N GLU A 806 -61.54 -21.58 -16.75
CA GLU A 806 -61.77 -23.00 -16.57
C GLU A 806 -60.83 -23.62 -15.52
N GLU A 807 -59.53 -23.30 -15.57
CA GLU A 807 -58.56 -23.85 -14.63
C GLU A 807 -58.78 -23.32 -13.20
N ILE A 808 -59.11 -22.04 -13.06
CA ILE A 808 -59.46 -21.42 -11.78
C ILE A 808 -60.71 -22.11 -11.17
N LEU A 809 -61.77 -22.36 -11.96
CA LEU A 809 -62.97 -23.05 -11.48
C LEU A 809 -62.70 -24.52 -11.14
N LYS A 810 -61.94 -25.24 -11.97
CA LYS A 810 -61.49 -26.62 -11.67
C LYS A 810 -60.66 -26.66 -10.37
N GLY A 811 -59.76 -25.69 -10.17
CA GLY A 811 -58.93 -25.54 -8.96
C GLY A 811 -59.71 -25.18 -7.69
N LEU A 812 -60.82 -24.45 -7.82
CA LEU A 812 -61.76 -24.16 -6.73
C LEU A 812 -62.72 -25.33 -6.42
N GLY A 813 -62.71 -26.41 -7.22
CA GLY A 813 -63.52 -27.61 -7.00
C GLY A 813 -64.87 -27.63 -7.72
N TYR A 814 -65.06 -26.77 -8.72
CA TYR A 814 -66.19 -26.88 -9.65
C TYR A 814 -65.91 -27.94 -10.74
N ARG A 815 -66.99 -28.47 -11.32
CA ARG A 815 -66.97 -29.36 -12.48
C ARG A 815 -67.78 -28.71 -13.60
N ALA A 816 -67.25 -28.76 -14.82
CA ALA A 816 -67.98 -28.37 -16.02
C ALA A 816 -68.70 -29.58 -16.61
N ASP A 817 -70.00 -29.44 -16.88
CA ASP A 817 -70.75 -30.32 -17.77
C ASP A 817 -70.84 -29.60 -19.14
N SER A 818 -70.49 -30.30 -20.23
CA SER A 818 -70.45 -29.72 -21.59
C SER A 818 -71.79 -29.90 -22.31
N VAL A 819 -72.33 -28.82 -22.89
CA VAL A 819 -73.64 -28.80 -23.59
C VAL A 819 -73.50 -28.07 -24.93
N LYS A 820 -74.27 -28.48 -25.95
CA LYS A 820 -74.24 -27.77 -27.25
C LYS A 820 -74.76 -26.34 -27.10
N ALA A 821 -74.20 -25.41 -27.89
CA ALA A 821 -74.63 -24.01 -27.86
C ALA A 821 -76.13 -23.84 -28.12
N GLU A 822 -76.69 -24.58 -29.08
CA GLU A 822 -78.11 -24.62 -29.44
C GLU A 822 -79.01 -25.08 -28.30
N GLU A 823 -78.60 -26.13 -27.58
CA GLU A 823 -79.34 -26.69 -26.44
C GLU A 823 -79.34 -25.71 -25.25
N ALA A 824 -78.20 -25.06 -25.01
CA ALA A 824 -78.04 -24.07 -23.95
C ALA A 824 -78.84 -22.78 -24.22
N THR A 825 -78.83 -22.26 -25.46
CA THR A 825 -79.60 -21.05 -25.81
C THR A 825 -81.10 -21.31 -25.82
N ALA A 826 -81.55 -22.47 -26.31
CA ALA A 826 -82.96 -22.87 -26.27
C ALA A 826 -83.49 -22.97 -24.83
N PHE A 827 -82.72 -23.59 -23.92
CA PHE A 827 -83.08 -23.67 -22.50
C PHE A 827 -83.13 -22.30 -21.82
N LEU A 828 -82.13 -21.44 -22.06
CA LEU A 828 -82.10 -20.08 -21.50
C LEU A 828 -83.26 -19.23 -22.02
N ALA A 829 -83.57 -19.28 -23.32
CA ALA A 829 -84.72 -18.58 -23.90
C ALA A 829 -86.06 -19.07 -23.33
N GLN A 830 -86.20 -20.37 -23.05
CA GLN A 830 -87.38 -20.91 -22.38
C GLN A 830 -87.52 -20.42 -20.93
N GLN A 831 -86.40 -20.27 -20.20
CA GLN A 831 -86.39 -19.68 -18.85
C GLN A 831 -86.73 -18.19 -18.87
N ASP A 832 -86.21 -17.42 -19.83
CA ASP A 832 -86.48 -15.98 -19.95
C ASP A 832 -87.94 -15.70 -20.34
N ALA A 833 -88.49 -16.48 -21.28
CA ALA A 833 -89.90 -16.42 -21.64
C ALA A 833 -90.84 -16.78 -20.47
N ALA A 834 -90.38 -17.61 -19.53
CA ALA A 834 -91.12 -17.95 -18.31
C ALA A 834 -90.92 -16.93 -17.16
N ALA A 835 -89.98 -16.00 -17.28
CA ALA A 835 -89.65 -15.00 -16.26
C ALA A 835 -90.22 -13.60 -16.55
N ALA A 836 -90.77 -13.36 -17.75
CA ALA A 836 -91.29 -12.07 -18.18
C ALA A 836 -92.69 -11.77 -17.57
N PRO A 837 -92.86 -10.75 -16.71
CA PRO A 837 -94.19 -10.27 -16.32
C PRO A 837 -94.81 -9.44 -17.45
N ALA A 838 -96.14 -9.53 -17.60
CA ALA A 838 -96.86 -8.75 -18.61
C ALA A 838 -96.88 -7.26 -18.25
N ALA A 839 -96.54 -6.39 -19.21
CA ALA A 839 -96.58 -4.95 -19.05
C ALA A 839 -98.00 -4.38 -19.30
N PRO A 840 -98.45 -3.42 -18.48
CA PRO A 840 -99.21 -2.25 -18.91
C PRO A 840 -98.26 -1.06 -19.17
N ALA A 841 -98.76 -0.02 -19.84
CA ALA A 841 -97.97 1.12 -20.34
C ALA A 841 -98.38 2.47 -19.70
N ALA A 842 -97.86 3.56 -20.27
CA ALA A 842 -98.13 4.99 -20.02
C ALA A 842 -97.26 5.73 -18.97
N ASP A 843 -96.37 6.58 -19.52
CA ASP A 843 -96.19 8.01 -19.22
C ASP A 843 -95.81 8.53 -17.81
N ALA A 844 -94.54 8.92 -17.73
CA ALA A 844 -94.05 10.24 -17.28
C ALA A 844 -94.82 11.07 -16.23
N VAL A 845 -94.20 11.23 -15.05
CA VAL A 845 -94.23 12.44 -14.21
C VAL A 845 -92.79 12.72 -13.72
N ALA A 846 -92.47 13.98 -13.42
CA ALA A 846 -91.15 14.45 -12.97
C ALA A 846 -91.20 15.06 -11.54
N GLU A 847 -90.17 15.84 -11.18
CA GLU A 847 -90.01 16.61 -9.92
C GLU A 847 -89.64 15.76 -8.68
N LYS A 848 -88.45 15.99 -8.07
CA LYS A 848 -88.02 17.00 -7.05
C LYS A 848 -88.02 16.34 -5.65
N ALA A 849 -86.97 16.40 -4.82
CA ALA A 849 -86.11 17.52 -4.39
C ALA A 849 -86.81 18.47 -3.40
N ASP A 850 -86.55 18.22 -2.10
CA ASP A 850 -85.89 19.13 -1.14
C ASP A 850 -85.37 18.23 0.02
N HIS A 851 -84.19 18.45 0.63
CA HIS A 851 -83.83 19.48 1.62
C HIS A 851 -84.67 19.41 2.93
N ASP A 852 -84.11 19.58 4.13
CA ASP A 852 -82.83 20.24 4.47
C ASP A 852 -82.10 19.72 5.73
N ASP A 853 -80.83 20.12 5.86
CA ASP A 853 -79.96 20.36 7.06
C ASP A 853 -80.07 19.52 8.37
N ALA A 854 -78.99 19.26 9.15
CA ALA A 854 -77.53 19.55 9.09
C ALA A 854 -76.80 18.49 9.98
N ASP A 855 -75.53 18.51 10.40
CA ASP A 855 -74.37 19.44 10.35
C ASP A 855 -73.06 18.62 10.53
N ALA A 856 -71.88 19.21 10.27
CA ALA A 856 -70.54 18.89 10.80
C ALA A 856 -69.93 17.47 10.58
N ALA A 857 -68.69 17.30 10.11
CA ALA A 857 -67.64 18.25 9.72
C ALA A 857 -66.47 17.56 8.95
N SER A 858 -65.58 18.41 8.39
CA SER A 858 -64.15 18.17 8.08
C SER A 858 -63.71 17.34 6.85
N GLU A 859 -62.60 17.82 6.28
CA GLU A 859 -61.66 17.27 5.27
C GLU A 859 -62.07 17.21 3.77
N GLU A 860 -61.04 17.36 2.94
CA GLU A 860 -61.08 17.65 1.51
C GLU A 860 -61.15 16.37 0.64
N PRO A 861 -61.56 16.51 -0.64
CA PRO A 861 -60.70 15.93 -1.67
C PRO A 861 -60.51 16.84 -2.90
N ALA A 862 -59.32 16.78 -3.49
CA ALA A 862 -59.01 17.44 -4.76
C ALA A 862 -59.65 16.73 -5.98
N LYS A 863 -59.83 17.49 -7.07
CA LYS A 863 -60.11 16.97 -8.42
C LYS A 863 -59.37 17.76 -9.50
N GLU A 864 -58.50 17.05 -10.21
CA GLU A 864 -58.41 16.97 -11.69
C GLU A 864 -59.60 17.56 -12.48
N VAL A 865 -59.46 18.23 -13.64
CA VAL A 865 -58.31 18.64 -14.50
C VAL A 865 -58.76 19.91 -15.25
N GLU A 866 -57.85 20.72 -15.84
CA GLU A 866 -58.01 21.12 -17.25
C GLU A 866 -56.71 21.60 -17.93
N VAL A 867 -56.75 21.81 -19.25
CA VAL A 867 -55.60 21.90 -20.16
C VAL A 867 -55.57 23.24 -20.91
N VAL A 868 -54.43 23.94 -20.88
CA VAL A 868 -54.04 24.89 -21.95
C VAL A 868 -52.54 24.75 -22.23
N SER A 869 -52.18 24.72 -23.52
CA SER A 869 -50.81 24.67 -24.04
C SER A 869 -50.14 26.05 -24.04
N GLN A 870 -48.82 26.09 -23.85
CA GLN A 870 -48.01 27.14 -24.47
C GLN A 870 -46.60 26.67 -24.87
N GLU A 871 -45.98 27.44 -25.76
CA GLU A 871 -44.91 27.05 -26.66
C GLU A 871 -43.66 27.92 -26.43
N THR A 872 -42.47 27.31 -26.38
CA THR A 872 -41.17 28.01 -26.50
C THR A 872 -40.06 27.00 -26.80
N ALA A 873 -38.94 27.43 -27.41
CA ALA A 873 -38.06 26.53 -28.16
C ALA A 873 -36.55 26.72 -27.94
N ALA A 874 -35.83 25.58 -28.05
CA ALA A 874 -34.42 25.44 -28.47
C ALA A 874 -33.32 26.06 -27.56
N PRO A 875 -32.01 25.80 -27.81
CA PRO A 875 -31.39 24.86 -28.76
C PRO A 875 -30.36 23.86 -28.15
N ALA A 876 -30.02 22.82 -28.93
CA ALA A 876 -28.69 22.15 -29.14
C ALA A 876 -27.77 21.77 -27.93
N GLU A 877 -26.78 20.86 -28.04
CA GLU A 877 -26.10 20.19 -29.17
C GLU A 877 -25.95 18.64 -28.97
N ALA A 878 -25.46 17.93 -29.99
CA ALA A 878 -25.00 16.52 -29.95
C ALA A 878 -23.45 16.46 -30.01
N PRO A 879 -22.73 15.29 -30.02
CA PRO A 879 -22.86 14.14 -30.95
C PRO A 879 -23.26 12.82 -30.23
N VAL A 880 -23.65 11.68 -30.83
CA VAL A 880 -23.44 11.04 -32.17
C VAL A 880 -22.17 10.17 -32.31
N GLU A 881 -22.35 8.86 -32.09
CA GLU A 881 -21.82 7.73 -32.90
C GLU A 881 -22.99 6.72 -32.98
N THR A 882 -23.66 6.41 -34.08
CA THR A 882 -23.30 5.82 -35.40
C THR A 882 -22.75 4.40 -35.37
N GLU A 883 -23.63 3.42 -35.64
CA GLU A 883 -23.28 2.23 -36.41
C GLU A 883 -24.39 1.91 -37.44
N ALA A 884 -24.07 1.14 -38.48
CA ALA A 884 -24.84 0.99 -39.72
C ALA A 884 -25.55 -0.38 -39.75
N ALA A 885 -26.83 -0.58 -40.12
CA ALA A 885 -27.59 -0.24 -41.34
C ALA A 885 -28.03 -1.52 -42.08
N VAL A 886 -29.36 -1.68 -42.20
CA VAL A 886 -30.10 -2.38 -43.27
C VAL A 886 -29.74 -3.85 -43.61
N ALA A 887 -30.64 -4.75 -43.23
CA ALA A 887 -31.16 -5.77 -44.15
C ALA A 887 -32.66 -5.99 -43.84
N VAL A 888 -33.52 -5.87 -44.86
CA VAL A 888 -34.92 -6.29 -44.81
C VAL A 888 -35.09 -7.41 -45.82
N GLU A 889 -35.55 -8.57 -45.38
CA GLU A 889 -36.00 -9.63 -46.26
C GLU A 889 -37.39 -10.11 -45.79
N ALA A 890 -38.35 -10.10 -46.70
CA ALA A 890 -39.75 -10.39 -46.39
C ALA A 890 -40.10 -11.82 -46.81
N VAL A 891 -40.72 -12.58 -45.90
CA VAL A 891 -41.24 -13.93 -46.20
C VAL A 891 -42.75 -13.94 -46.03
N ALA A 892 -43.43 -14.11 -47.17
CA ALA A 892 -44.80 -14.59 -47.37
C ALA A 892 -45.87 -14.27 -46.30
N VAL A 893 -46.81 -13.39 -46.67
CA VAL A 893 -48.18 -13.51 -46.17
C VAL A 893 -48.76 -14.84 -46.68
N ALA A 894 -49.09 -15.74 -45.77
CA ALA A 894 -49.87 -16.94 -46.08
C ALA A 894 -51.33 -16.71 -45.70
N GLU A 895 -52.25 -16.86 -46.65
CA GLU A 895 -53.68 -16.87 -46.37
C GLU A 895 -54.04 -18.11 -45.54
N VAL A 896 -54.38 -17.92 -44.26
CA VAL A 896 -55.04 -18.96 -43.48
C VAL A 896 -56.52 -18.93 -43.83
N THR A 897 -56.93 -19.85 -44.70
CA THR A 897 -58.33 -20.14 -44.98
C THR A 897 -59.10 -20.35 -43.67
N ALA A 898 -60.19 -19.61 -43.48
CA ALA A 898 -61.05 -19.80 -42.32
C ALA A 898 -61.82 -21.13 -42.46
N GLU A 899 -61.32 -22.18 -41.80
CA GLU A 899 -62.11 -23.38 -41.55
C GLU A 899 -63.35 -23.01 -40.72
N PRO A 900 -64.52 -23.64 -40.96
CA PRO A 900 -65.71 -23.41 -40.16
C PRO A 900 -65.48 -23.97 -38.75
N THR A 901 -65.17 -23.08 -37.81
CA THR A 901 -65.03 -23.45 -36.40
C THR A 901 -66.36 -23.99 -35.87
N GLU A 902 -66.39 -25.29 -35.55
CA GLU A 902 -67.54 -25.90 -34.87
C GLU A 902 -67.86 -25.09 -33.60
N PRO A 903 -69.15 -24.84 -33.29
CA PRO A 903 -69.52 -23.99 -32.17
C PRO A 903 -69.04 -24.62 -30.86
N LYS A 904 -67.99 -24.02 -30.26
CA LYS A 904 -67.41 -24.47 -28.98
C LYS A 904 -68.53 -24.68 -27.95
N PRO A 905 -68.61 -25.86 -27.31
CA PRO A 905 -69.73 -26.16 -26.43
C PRO A 905 -69.74 -25.27 -25.20
N VAL A 906 -70.94 -24.96 -24.70
CA VAL A 906 -71.14 -24.12 -23.53
C VAL A 906 -70.86 -24.95 -22.28
N LEU A 907 -69.90 -24.52 -21.47
CA LEU A 907 -69.54 -25.16 -20.22
C LEU A 907 -70.45 -24.70 -19.08
N LEU A 908 -71.24 -25.63 -18.54
CA LEU A 908 -72.13 -25.41 -17.41
C LEU A 908 -71.43 -25.85 -16.11
N TRP A 909 -71.16 -24.91 -15.22
CA TRP A 909 -70.35 -25.12 -14.02
C TRP A 909 -71.19 -25.42 -12.78
N ARG A 910 -70.90 -26.52 -12.09
CA ARG A 910 -71.52 -26.89 -10.80
C ARG A 910 -70.47 -27.19 -9.73
N LEU A 911 -70.84 -26.99 -8.46
CA LEU A 911 -69.97 -27.32 -7.34
C LEU A 911 -69.80 -28.84 -7.19
N GLY A 912 -68.58 -29.34 -7.01
CA GLY A 912 -68.29 -30.76 -6.89
C GLY A 912 -68.86 -31.41 -5.62
N GLY A 913 -69.80 -32.34 -5.78
CA GLY A 913 -70.41 -33.08 -4.67
C GLY A 913 -69.44 -34.08 -4.01
N ARG A 914 -69.48 -34.17 -2.68
CA ARG A 914 -68.58 -35.03 -1.87
C ARG A 914 -68.75 -36.55 -2.11
N SER A 915 -69.79 -36.97 -2.84
CA SER A 915 -70.15 -38.38 -3.07
C SER A 915 -69.56 -38.98 -4.36
N ASP A 916 -69.30 -38.17 -5.40
CA ASP A 916 -68.95 -38.67 -6.73
C ASP A 916 -67.50 -39.16 -6.86
N ASN A 917 -66.66 -38.95 -5.82
CA ASN A 917 -65.23 -39.23 -5.90
C ASN A 917 -64.86 -40.70 -5.60
N GLN A 918 -65.81 -41.54 -5.19
CA GLN A 918 -65.57 -42.97 -4.92
C GLN A 918 -65.67 -43.86 -6.17
N GLN A 919 -66.38 -43.45 -7.24
CA GLN A 919 -66.56 -44.29 -8.44
C GLN A 919 -65.37 -44.32 -9.41
N ARG A 920 -64.23 -43.68 -9.08
CA ARG A 920 -62.94 -43.87 -9.80
C ARG A 920 -61.81 -44.46 -8.94
N GLN A 921 -62.09 -44.85 -7.69
CA GLN A 921 -61.20 -45.68 -6.87
C GLN A 921 -62.01 -46.84 -6.25
N GLY A 922 -62.43 -47.78 -7.10
CA GLY A 922 -63.23 -48.96 -6.73
C GLY A 922 -62.64 -50.31 -7.16
N GLY A 923 -61.41 -50.33 -7.66
CA GLY A 923 -60.72 -51.55 -8.07
C GLY A 923 -60.01 -52.23 -6.89
N ARG A 924 -60.75 -53.07 -6.14
CA ARG A 924 -60.33 -54.14 -5.19
C ARG A 924 -58.93 -54.02 -4.51
N GLY A 925 -58.81 -54.13 -3.19
CA GLY A 925 -59.57 -55.04 -2.33
C GLY A 925 -59.79 -54.58 -0.88
N HIS A 926 -60.44 -55.45 -0.11
CA HIS A 926 -60.98 -55.19 1.23
C HIS A 926 -59.98 -55.59 2.35
N GLY A 927 -60.36 -55.36 3.61
CA GLY A 927 -59.64 -55.84 4.80
C GLY A 927 -59.62 -57.38 4.97
N ASP A 928 -59.15 -57.92 6.10
CA ASP A 928 -59.09 -57.30 7.44
C ASP A 928 -57.95 -57.87 8.33
N ARG A 929 -57.86 -57.37 9.56
CA ARG A 929 -56.83 -57.57 10.59
C ARG A 929 -56.75 -59.02 11.13
N ARG A 930 -55.53 -59.47 11.45
CA ARG A 930 -55.04 -59.69 12.85
C ARG A 930 -53.68 -60.42 12.91
N GLY A 931 -52.82 -59.98 13.85
CA GLY A 931 -52.10 -60.93 14.72
C GLY A 931 -50.56 -61.00 14.63
N GLN A 932 -49.95 -60.93 15.82
CA GLN A 932 -48.68 -61.55 16.25
C GLN A 932 -47.33 -61.22 15.55
N GLN A 933 -46.50 -60.51 16.32
CA GLN A 933 -45.21 -60.98 16.89
C GLN A 933 -44.22 -61.75 15.99
N GLY A 934 -42.95 -61.32 15.98
CA GLY A 934 -41.85 -62.22 15.62
C GLY A 934 -40.53 -61.53 15.26
N GLU A 935 -39.53 -61.71 16.13
CA GLU A 935 -38.10 -61.58 15.84
C GLU A 935 -37.68 -62.44 14.63
N GLY A 936 -36.58 -62.21 13.89
CA GLY A 936 -35.46 -61.29 14.07
C GLY A 936 -34.13 -61.98 13.69
N ARG A 937 -33.03 -61.20 13.57
CA ARG A 937 -31.65 -61.63 13.20
C ARG A 937 -31.48 -62.07 11.73
N GLY A 938 -30.31 -61.90 11.10
CA GLY A 938 -29.12 -61.16 11.54
C GLY A 938 -27.84 -61.51 10.73
N HIS A 939 -26.68 -61.04 11.23
CA HIS A 939 -25.29 -61.35 10.78
C HIS A 939 -24.88 -60.72 9.43
N HIS A 940 -23.79 -59.93 9.38
CA HIS A 940 -22.35 -60.28 9.43
C HIS A 940 -21.87 -61.07 8.19
N GLY A 941 -20.82 -60.65 7.45
CA GLY A 941 -20.06 -59.40 7.54
C GLY A 941 -18.70 -59.44 6.81
N ASN A 942 -18.09 -58.25 6.64
CA ASN A 942 -16.64 -57.96 6.46
C ASN A 942 -15.71 -59.07 5.91
N ARG A 943 -15.28 -58.97 4.63
CA ARG A 943 -13.84 -58.83 4.22
C ARG A 943 -13.55 -58.94 2.71
N ARG A 944 -12.59 -58.11 2.27
CA ARG A 944 -11.57 -58.31 1.19
C ARG A 944 -11.99 -58.27 -0.30
N SER A 945 -10.94 -58.06 -1.13
CA SER A 945 -10.90 -57.87 -2.59
C SER A 945 -11.41 -56.50 -3.08
N GLY A 946 -10.87 -55.89 -4.15
CA GLY A 946 -9.71 -56.27 -4.98
C GLY A 946 -9.75 -55.60 -6.37
N GLY A 947 -8.59 -55.37 -7.00
CA GLY A 947 -8.48 -54.63 -8.28
C GLY A 947 -8.60 -53.10 -8.11
N GLY A 948 -8.09 -52.24 -9.00
CA GLY A 948 -7.28 -52.51 -10.20
C GLY A 948 -8.09 -52.84 -11.46
N GLY A 949 -7.82 -52.15 -12.57
CA GLY A 949 -8.38 -52.42 -13.90
C GLY A 949 -8.79 -51.15 -14.66
N GLU A 950 -8.12 -50.88 -15.77
CA GLU A 950 -8.54 -49.88 -16.76
C GLU A 950 -9.62 -50.46 -17.71
N GLN A 951 -10.59 -49.63 -18.10
CA GLN A 951 -11.33 -49.69 -19.36
C GLN A 951 -11.97 -48.30 -19.58
N GLN A 952 -11.80 -47.62 -20.73
CA GLN A 952 -12.52 -47.82 -22.01
C GLN A 952 -14.04 -47.57 -21.85
N ALA A 953 -14.74 -46.78 -22.69
CA ALA A 953 -14.43 -46.24 -24.02
C ALA A 953 -15.28 -44.99 -24.38
N ALA A 954 -14.96 -44.32 -25.50
CA ALA A 954 -15.72 -43.27 -26.23
C ALA A 954 -16.12 -41.99 -25.44
N GLY A 955 -16.26 -40.78 -25.97
CA GLY A 955 -16.18 -40.14 -27.31
C GLY A 955 -16.75 -38.71 -27.14
N GLU A 956 -16.53 -37.67 -27.95
CA GLU A 956 -15.92 -37.50 -29.28
C GLU A 956 -15.11 -36.17 -29.36
N GLY A 957 -14.73 -35.69 -30.57
CA GLY A 957 -13.78 -34.58 -30.85
C GLY A 957 -14.14 -33.16 -30.37
N ASN A 958 -13.40 -32.09 -30.70
CA ASN A 958 -12.28 -31.86 -31.65
C ASN A 958 -11.29 -30.84 -31.02
N ARG A 959 -9.95 -30.84 -31.26
CA ARG A 959 -9.19 -30.27 -32.42
C ARG A 959 -9.52 -28.79 -32.73
N GLU A 960 -8.59 -27.88 -32.99
CA GLU A 960 -7.15 -27.92 -33.40
C GLU A 960 -6.28 -26.92 -32.59
N GLY A 961 -4.94 -26.85 -32.64
CA GLY A 961 -3.90 -27.71 -33.25
C GLY A 961 -2.52 -27.03 -33.39
N GLY A 962 -1.42 -27.79 -33.23
CA GLY A 962 0.00 -27.37 -33.47
C GLY A 962 0.88 -27.36 -32.20
N ARG A 963 1.80 -28.30 -31.93
CA ARG A 963 3.06 -28.75 -32.61
C ARG A 963 4.23 -27.77 -32.48
N ASP A 964 5.49 -28.18 -32.26
CA ASP A 964 6.12 -29.50 -31.99
C ASP A 964 7.46 -29.18 -31.22
N ARG A 965 7.78 -29.78 -30.07
CA ARG A 965 8.43 -31.10 -29.80
C ARG A 965 9.97 -31.18 -29.90
N ARG A 966 10.49 -32.04 -29.00
CA ARG A 966 11.78 -32.78 -28.94
C ARG A 966 12.82 -32.23 -27.95
N ASP A 967 13.59 -33.02 -27.21
CA ASP A 967 13.66 -34.44 -26.75
C ASP A 967 15.18 -34.73 -26.58
N GLY A 968 15.65 -35.30 -25.45
CA GLY A 968 17.05 -35.81 -25.44
C GLY A 968 17.80 -36.05 -24.11
N ARG A 969 17.65 -37.27 -23.58
CA ARG A 969 18.70 -38.15 -22.97
C ARG A 969 19.49 -37.76 -21.70
N ASP A 970 19.43 -38.73 -20.77
CA ASP A 970 20.46 -39.31 -19.89
C ASP A 970 21.92 -38.81 -19.95
N ASN A 971 22.56 -38.74 -18.77
CA ASN A 971 23.70 -39.64 -18.48
C ASN A 971 23.88 -39.92 -16.96
N ARG A 972 24.74 -40.88 -16.62
CA ARG A 972 25.08 -41.39 -15.28
C ARG A 972 26.40 -40.78 -14.75
N GLU A 973 26.64 -40.82 -13.43
CA GLU A 973 27.54 -41.81 -12.78
C GLU A 973 27.62 -41.61 -11.24
N ALA A 974 28.33 -42.49 -10.51
CA ALA A 974 28.20 -42.63 -9.06
C ALA A 974 29.49 -43.03 -8.31
N ARG A 975 29.61 -42.54 -7.07
CA ARG A 975 30.38 -43.06 -5.91
C ARG A 975 29.54 -42.71 -4.66
N GLY A 976 29.37 -43.52 -3.61
CA GLY A 976 30.18 -44.64 -3.12
C GLY A 976 31.14 -44.16 -2.02
N GLY A 977 30.97 -44.43 -0.72
CA GLY A 977 29.85 -45.06 0.00
C GLY A 977 30.34 -46.04 1.08
N ASP A 978 29.90 -45.89 2.34
CA ASP A 978 30.14 -46.86 3.43
C ASP A 978 29.05 -46.82 4.52
N LYS A 979 29.07 -47.77 5.46
CA LYS A 979 28.07 -48.01 6.52
C LYS A 979 28.68 -47.89 7.91
N GLY A 980 27.94 -47.35 8.88
CA GLY A 980 28.31 -47.43 10.30
C GLY A 980 27.82 -48.73 10.96
N PRO A 981 28.01 -48.87 12.29
CA PRO A 981 27.11 -49.68 13.11
C PRO A 981 26.46 -48.90 14.27
N ARG A 982 25.45 -49.50 14.90
CA ARG A 982 24.71 -48.96 16.05
C ARG A 982 25.15 -49.62 17.37
N GLY A 983 25.04 -48.88 18.48
CA GLY A 983 25.09 -49.43 19.84
C GLY A 983 25.24 -48.34 20.91
N ASN A 984 24.68 -48.43 22.12
CA ASN A 984 23.27 -48.51 22.58
C ASN A 984 23.30 -48.49 24.14
N ARG A 985 22.19 -48.12 24.81
CA ARG A 985 21.89 -48.18 26.26
C ARG A 985 22.40 -47.11 27.25
N GLU A 986 21.40 -46.51 27.90
CA GLU A 986 21.15 -46.41 29.37
C GLU A 986 22.12 -45.63 30.31
N GLY A 987 21.67 -44.44 30.74
CA GLY A 987 21.25 -44.18 32.13
C GLY A 987 22.30 -43.82 33.21
N GLY A 988 22.10 -42.69 33.92
CA GLY A 988 22.78 -42.43 35.20
C GLY A 988 22.94 -40.96 35.63
N ARG A 989 22.26 -40.56 36.70
CA ARG A 989 22.69 -39.54 37.70
C ARG A 989 23.18 -40.32 38.95
N PRO A 990 23.99 -39.77 39.90
CA PRO A 990 23.98 -38.37 40.38
C PRO A 990 25.38 -37.78 40.78
N GLN A 991 25.34 -36.60 41.46
CA GLN A 991 26.16 -36.06 42.59
C GLN A 991 27.60 -36.63 42.86
N HIS A 992 28.59 -35.89 43.40
CA HIS A 992 28.54 -34.83 44.43
C HIS A 992 29.90 -34.08 44.61
N GLN A 993 29.89 -32.85 45.15
CA GLN A 993 31.03 -32.09 45.77
C GLN A 993 32.31 -31.80 44.91
N GLY A 994 33.19 -30.84 45.23
CA GLY A 994 33.05 -29.66 46.12
C GLY A 994 34.35 -29.14 46.80
N ASN A 995 34.77 -27.90 46.52
CA ASN A 995 35.42 -26.90 47.43
C ASN A 995 35.51 -25.53 46.68
N ARG A 996 35.54 -24.27 47.17
CA ARG A 996 35.58 -23.55 48.48
C ARG A 996 36.94 -23.08 49.07
N GLY A 997 36.91 -21.86 49.64
CA GLY A 997 37.98 -21.04 50.24
C GLY A 997 38.07 -19.66 49.54
N ASP A 998 38.05 -18.47 50.17
CA ASP A 998 37.90 -18.03 51.58
C ASP A 998 37.14 -16.65 51.61
N ARG A 999 36.26 -16.31 52.58
CA ARG A 999 36.45 -15.51 53.84
C ARG A 999 37.05 -14.08 53.65
N GLN A 1000 36.65 -12.99 54.33
CA GLN A 1000 35.92 -12.71 55.61
C GLN A 1000 34.98 -11.45 55.47
N ASP A 1001 34.60 -10.73 56.54
CA ASP A 1001 33.41 -10.91 57.40
C ASP A 1001 33.08 -9.61 58.23
N ARG A 1002 31.84 -9.49 58.76
CA ARG A 1002 31.31 -8.57 59.83
C ARG A 1002 31.03 -7.07 59.61
N GLY A 1003 29.91 -6.60 60.21
CA GLY A 1003 29.65 -5.20 60.56
C GLY A 1003 28.18 -4.84 60.87
N GLU A 1004 27.71 -4.97 62.12
CA GLU A 1004 26.33 -4.62 62.55
C GLU A 1004 26.25 -3.31 63.38
N ARG A 1005 25.09 -2.62 63.38
CA ARG A 1005 24.36 -2.17 64.60
C ARG A 1005 22.98 -1.53 64.33
N ASN A 1006 22.14 -1.49 65.37
CA ASN A 1006 20.77 -0.95 65.40
C ASN A 1006 20.69 0.43 66.09
N ASP A 1007 19.66 1.22 65.76
CA ASP A 1007 18.62 1.77 66.67
C ASP A 1007 17.89 2.97 66.01
N ARG A 1008 16.73 3.47 66.48
CA ARG A 1008 15.40 2.89 66.81
C ARG A 1008 14.45 4.06 67.17
N ASN A 1009 13.14 3.77 67.34
CA ASN A 1009 12.10 4.66 67.93
C ASN A 1009 11.59 5.87 67.08
N ASP A 1010 10.30 6.24 67.08
CA ASP A 1010 9.12 5.46 67.50
C ASP A 1010 7.75 5.95 66.93
N ARG A 1011 6.85 4.96 66.69
CA ARG A 1011 5.38 4.92 66.88
C ARG A 1011 4.34 5.87 66.20
N ASN A 1012 3.14 5.28 66.11
CA ASN A 1012 1.77 5.84 65.90
C ASN A 1012 1.37 6.31 64.47
N ASN A 1013 0.16 5.99 63.96
CA ASN A 1013 -0.88 5.02 64.39
C ASN A 1013 -1.73 4.56 63.16
N ARG A 1014 -2.63 3.59 63.37
CA ARG A 1014 -3.51 2.92 62.38
C ARG A 1014 -4.54 3.85 61.72
N GLY A 1015 -4.90 3.56 60.47
CA GLY A 1015 -6.07 4.09 59.76
C GLY A 1015 -6.44 3.22 58.56
N ALA A 1016 -7.72 3.07 58.23
CA ALA A 1016 -8.23 2.18 57.18
C ALA A 1016 -8.60 2.92 55.87
N SER A 1017 -9.03 2.18 54.85
CA SER A 1017 -9.19 2.62 53.46
C SER A 1017 -10.60 3.08 53.08
N GLN A 1018 -10.69 3.77 51.91
CA GLN A 1018 -11.88 4.30 51.22
C GLN A 1018 -12.52 5.59 51.82
N PRO A 1019 -13.24 6.38 51.01
CA PRO A 1019 -12.83 6.86 49.68
C PRO A 1019 -13.00 8.39 49.53
N LEU A 1020 -12.05 9.08 48.89
CA LEU A 1020 -12.14 10.53 48.66
C LEU A 1020 -13.00 10.86 47.42
N ARG A 1021 -13.97 11.76 47.60
CA ARG A 1021 -14.77 12.36 46.52
C ARG A 1021 -13.98 13.47 45.81
N PHE A 1022 -14.31 13.69 44.54
CA PHE A 1022 -13.85 14.88 43.78
C PHE A 1022 -14.68 16.12 44.18
N GLU A 1023 -14.01 17.22 44.49
CA GLU A 1023 -14.54 18.58 44.37
C GLU A 1023 -13.46 19.48 43.74
N ALA A 1024 -13.89 20.50 42.98
CA ALA A 1024 -13.01 21.25 42.08
C ALA A 1024 -12.23 22.38 42.80
N LYS A 1025 -11.02 22.68 42.31
CA LYS A 1025 -10.28 23.90 42.66
C LYS A 1025 -10.33 24.92 41.50
N PRO A 1026 -10.44 26.22 41.80
CA PRO A 1026 -10.49 27.27 40.77
C PRO A 1026 -9.14 27.48 40.06
N PRO A 1027 -9.13 28.05 38.85
CA PRO A 1027 -7.92 28.21 38.05
C PRO A 1027 -6.92 29.20 38.67
N ARG A 1028 -5.63 28.91 38.50
CA ARG A 1028 -4.53 29.84 38.85
C ARG A 1028 -4.36 30.87 37.73
N LYS A 1029 -4.12 32.14 38.10
CA LYS A 1029 -3.61 33.16 37.17
C LYS A 1029 -2.20 32.80 36.71
N GLU A 1030 -1.93 33.01 35.43
CA GLU A 1030 -0.59 32.93 34.86
C GLU A 1030 0.29 34.11 35.31
N LYS A 1031 1.61 33.96 35.20
CA LYS A 1031 2.58 35.04 35.45
C LYS A 1031 2.86 35.80 34.16
N PRO A 1032 3.11 37.13 34.21
CA PRO A 1032 3.59 37.87 33.04
C PRO A 1032 4.96 37.35 32.58
N ILE A 1033 5.22 37.45 31.28
CA ILE A 1033 6.46 37.01 30.63
C ILE A 1033 7.59 38.00 30.95
N ASP A 1034 8.79 37.47 31.15
CA ASP A 1034 10.03 38.23 31.37
C ASP A 1034 10.38 39.08 30.13
N PRO A 1035 10.54 40.42 30.25
CA PRO A 1035 10.75 41.30 29.10
C PRO A 1035 12.09 41.10 28.38
N ASP A 1036 13.10 40.51 29.03
CA ASP A 1036 14.39 40.24 28.38
C ASP A 1036 14.45 38.88 27.67
N SER A 1037 13.39 38.06 27.81
CA SER A 1037 13.22 36.80 27.09
C SER A 1037 13.31 36.97 25.57
N PRO A 1038 14.04 36.10 24.85
CA PRO A 1038 14.04 36.07 23.39
C PRO A 1038 12.63 35.96 22.77
N PHE A 1039 11.70 35.30 23.48
CA PHE A 1039 10.31 35.14 23.04
C PHE A 1039 9.50 36.45 23.12
N ALA A 1040 9.82 37.35 24.07
CA ALA A 1040 9.18 38.67 24.13
C ALA A 1040 9.60 39.55 22.94
N LYS A 1041 10.88 39.49 22.56
CA LYS A 1041 11.42 40.19 21.39
C LYS A 1041 10.84 39.63 20.08
N LEU A 1042 10.66 38.32 19.97
CA LEU A 1042 9.94 37.68 18.86
C LEU A 1042 8.45 38.05 18.78
N ALA A 1043 7.76 38.17 19.91
CA ALA A 1043 6.37 38.61 19.95
C ALA A 1043 6.21 40.06 19.46
N ALA A 1044 7.03 40.98 19.94
CA ALA A 1044 7.03 42.38 19.51
C ALA A 1044 7.32 42.52 18.00
N LEU A 1045 8.28 41.74 17.47
CA LEU A 1045 8.61 41.76 16.04
C LEU A 1045 7.45 41.20 15.17
N LYS A 1046 6.74 40.17 15.66
CA LYS A 1046 5.53 39.62 15.04
C LYS A 1046 4.33 40.58 15.07
N GLU A 1047 4.31 41.52 16.02
CA GLU A 1047 3.30 42.57 16.12
C GLU A 1047 3.66 43.80 15.24
N GLN A 1048 4.95 44.12 15.11
CA GLN A 1048 5.44 45.11 14.14
C GLN A 1048 5.20 44.68 12.69
N MET A 1049 5.30 43.38 12.36
CA MET A 1049 4.94 42.84 11.03
C MET A 1049 3.42 42.70 10.78
N LYS A 1050 2.57 43.30 11.64
CA LYS A 1050 1.11 43.37 11.48
C LYS A 1050 0.57 44.81 11.37
N LYS A 1051 1.47 45.78 11.20
CA LYS A 1051 1.17 47.17 10.83
C LYS A 1051 1.83 47.51 9.50
#